data_AF-A0A812U7E9-F1
#
_entry.id   AF-A0A812U7E9-F1
#
_cell.length_a   1.000
_cell.length_b   1.000
_cell.length_c   1.000
_cell.angle_alpha   90.00
_cell.angle_beta   90.00
_cell.angle_gamma   90.00
#
_symmetry.space_group_name_H-M   'P 1'
#
loop_
_entity.id
_entity.type
_entity.pdbx_description
1 polymer ?
#
loop_
_entity_poly.entity_id
_entity_poly.type
_entity_poly.pdbx_seq_one_letter_code
_entity_poly.pdbx_strand_id
1 'polypeptide(L)'
;MSVENSIETDISENANFAFEGYFGNKVIEDVNSFADFWSWTRLGLLPLVFPEMPYFYSEGLADVVPEGYDVNALPQRWLYPGYQKPAPVQNDYLRYNRIIGGLRFRQEVSTDDKATCTHFGAEETFRRWVGKPCTHFTEYELPPDLMATEAFSSAPQRVEWFLPEVEGNSALIQHVIDMEDGCFSARAQNRTCLCQWCDAQVNSHPWLDEQTQRVEVAFITYNAHYGLYNLATANFWFSRGGNIFKLVFVRSSWAGLEVREPGVLALIAISGLLWVLGCLYLAKVELLEMATMIQRSNKIWYYTLAQDYLGFWNCVDWLAIIMTTVISISFGVLHIFIGDVNGKLGAIVTQVDSSGYPPLETYREVVSEFADAVVAMLDAERNLRLWLCIYPVVLLMRLFKSFAAQKRLAIVTDTFRMAYNDLMHFFIVFASVYFCMTVNAVIFFGQDILDFATIDRALHACFRAMLGDWDWDAMGKIGIHKAFAWFFFFMVVMVMILMNMLVAILMEAYGVVKDDAKNADSLLQQTKNLLRRARQNKRKERVNLTTIWDALRKDHNDDEDALLSSERKITPRYLRDIVEGIPASQALRTLKNSQTDYDKKVDPAFELQDFKVGLTSMVTRLDYSALCATYLSEKIRQYQDLAKAEGRDTGGFEKALTTLSLPLGDFEGAPTDVETYENSAEQALEKVKALARDHSTEMADGIAAILGEEMQELEKRQHTQRKAINTTCEQLQRLRDMVHHLSSTCADISNLTTQLGQPTASALRGAEVVPPRVIMDGTS
;
A
#
# COMPACT_ATOMS: atom_id res chain seq x y z
N MET A 1 -23.62 -5.12 -1.50
CA MET A 1 -23.18 -5.78 -2.73
C MET A 1 -24.27 -6.61 -3.41
N SER A 2 -24.87 -7.66 -2.81
CA SER A 2 -25.95 -8.39 -3.50
C SER A 2 -27.15 -7.50 -3.87
N VAL A 3 -27.62 -6.69 -2.91
CA VAL A 3 -28.72 -5.75 -3.14
C VAL A 3 -28.31 -4.64 -4.11
N GLU A 4 -27.14 -4.02 -3.91
CA GLU A 4 -26.59 -2.97 -4.78
C GLU A 4 -26.49 -3.44 -6.24
N ASN A 5 -25.81 -4.56 -6.50
CA ASN A 5 -25.66 -5.12 -7.84
C ASN A 5 -27.02 -5.46 -8.46
N SER A 6 -27.97 -5.98 -7.68
CA SER A 6 -29.30 -6.32 -8.22
C SER A 6 -30.02 -5.08 -8.73
N ILE A 7 -29.93 -3.96 -8.00
CA ILE A 7 -30.55 -2.69 -8.41
C ILE A 7 -29.81 -2.06 -9.58
N GLU A 8 -28.47 -2.07 -9.56
CA GLU A 8 -27.64 -1.53 -10.63
C GLU A 8 -27.86 -2.28 -11.95
N THR A 9 -27.82 -3.61 -11.92
CA THR A 9 -28.11 -4.47 -13.08
C THR A 9 -29.53 -4.26 -13.59
N ASP A 10 -30.51 -4.14 -12.69
CA ASP A 10 -31.91 -3.93 -13.11
C ASP A 10 -32.08 -2.59 -13.86
N ILE A 11 -31.51 -1.50 -13.35
CA ILE A 11 -31.59 -0.19 -14.02
C ILE A 11 -30.78 -0.19 -15.33
N SER A 12 -29.61 -0.83 -15.36
CA SER A 12 -28.73 -0.82 -16.53
C SER A 12 -29.19 -1.76 -17.66
N GLU A 13 -29.78 -2.92 -17.35
CA GLU A 13 -30.14 -3.93 -18.35
C GLU A 13 -31.65 -4.02 -18.62
N ASN A 14 -32.51 -3.74 -17.63
CA ASN A 14 -33.96 -3.95 -17.75
C ASN A 14 -34.76 -2.66 -18.00
N ALA A 15 -34.18 -1.47 -17.78
CA ALA A 15 -34.82 -0.18 -18.09
C ALA A 15 -34.79 0.14 -19.61
N ASN A 16 -35.41 -0.74 -20.39
CA ASN A 16 -35.43 -0.71 -21.85
C ASN A 16 -36.47 0.28 -22.37
N PHE A 17 -36.12 1.11 -23.37
CA PHE A 17 -37.03 2.14 -23.88
C PHE A 17 -37.28 2.14 -25.37
N ALA A 18 -36.49 1.38 -26.13
CA ALA A 18 -36.72 1.20 -27.56
C ALA A 18 -36.18 -0.15 -28.02
N PHE A 19 -36.82 -0.71 -29.05
CA PHE A 19 -36.32 -1.89 -29.75
C PHE A 19 -35.46 -1.46 -30.94
N GLU A 20 -34.27 -2.04 -31.07
CA GLU A 20 -33.38 -1.89 -32.21
C GLU A 20 -33.36 -3.20 -33.03
N GLY A 21 -34.29 -3.30 -33.99
CA GLY A 21 -34.36 -4.41 -34.93
C GLY A 21 -34.65 -5.77 -34.27
N TYR A 22 -34.12 -6.85 -34.86
CA TYR A 22 -34.48 -8.23 -34.50
C TYR A 22 -33.86 -8.75 -33.18
N PHE A 23 -32.88 -8.06 -32.56
CA PHE A 23 -32.13 -8.62 -31.43
C PHE A 23 -31.58 -7.63 -30.38
N GLY A 24 -31.87 -6.32 -30.44
CA GLY A 24 -31.33 -5.34 -29.48
C GLY A 24 -32.39 -4.50 -28.78
N ASN A 25 -32.22 -4.23 -27.48
CA ASN A 25 -32.95 -3.20 -26.76
C ASN A 25 -32.02 -2.03 -26.47
N LYS A 26 -32.54 -0.80 -26.51
CA LYS A 26 -31.84 0.39 -26.04
C LYS A 26 -31.96 0.51 -24.53
N VAL A 27 -30.81 0.64 -23.88
CA VAL A 27 -30.64 0.75 -22.42
C VAL A 27 -30.12 2.12 -22.02
N ILE A 28 -29.84 2.35 -20.73
CA ILE A 28 -29.35 3.64 -20.21
C ILE A 28 -28.09 4.16 -20.93
N GLU A 29 -27.20 3.26 -21.37
CA GLU A 29 -25.98 3.63 -22.12
C GLU A 29 -26.28 4.28 -23.48
N ASP A 30 -27.45 3.96 -24.07
CA ASP A 30 -27.89 4.47 -25.37
C ASP A 30 -28.58 5.83 -25.31
N VAL A 31 -28.66 6.44 -24.12
CA VAL A 31 -29.27 7.76 -23.91
C VAL A 31 -28.37 8.88 -24.44
N ASN A 32 -28.49 9.22 -25.72
CA ASN A 32 -27.58 10.18 -26.37
C ASN A 32 -28.23 11.53 -26.69
N SER A 33 -29.51 11.70 -26.40
CA SER A 33 -30.25 12.96 -26.61
C SER A 33 -31.25 13.23 -25.48
N PHE A 34 -31.77 14.46 -25.41
CA PHE A 34 -32.86 14.79 -24.49
C PHE A 34 -34.12 13.93 -24.72
N ALA A 35 -34.42 13.61 -25.99
CA ALA A 35 -35.55 12.75 -26.32
C ALA A 35 -35.34 11.30 -25.86
N ASP A 36 -34.10 10.79 -25.98
CA ASP A 36 -33.77 9.46 -25.45
C ASP A 36 -33.87 9.42 -23.92
N PHE A 37 -33.48 10.50 -23.23
CA PHE A 37 -33.63 10.59 -21.76
C PHE A 37 -35.10 10.51 -21.32
N TRP A 38 -35.98 11.28 -21.97
CA TRP A 38 -37.41 11.23 -21.67
C TRP A 38 -38.04 9.89 -22.04
N SER A 39 -37.62 9.30 -23.16
CA SER A 39 -38.04 7.96 -23.57
C SER A 39 -37.59 6.91 -22.57
N TRP A 40 -36.34 6.95 -22.13
CA TRP A 40 -35.78 6.08 -21.09
C TRP A 40 -36.55 6.22 -19.78
N THR A 41 -36.83 7.44 -19.35
CA THR A 41 -37.58 7.71 -18.11
C THR A 41 -39.00 7.15 -18.19
N ARG A 42 -39.72 7.41 -19.28
CA ARG A 42 -41.16 7.08 -19.43
C ARG A 42 -41.41 5.62 -19.78
N LEU A 43 -40.63 5.04 -20.68
CA LEU A 43 -40.86 3.69 -21.21
C LEU A 43 -40.02 2.62 -20.47
N GLY A 44 -38.83 2.98 -19.98
CA GLY A 44 -37.94 2.08 -19.27
C GLY A 44 -38.07 2.18 -17.76
N LEU A 45 -37.62 3.29 -17.19
CA LEU A 45 -37.46 3.45 -15.74
C LEU A 45 -38.78 3.41 -14.96
N LEU A 46 -39.78 4.23 -15.36
CA LEU A 46 -41.03 4.32 -14.61
C LEU A 46 -41.80 2.99 -14.55
N PRO A 47 -42.00 2.25 -15.66
CA PRO A 47 -42.67 0.95 -15.62
C PRO A 47 -41.87 -0.11 -14.85
N LEU A 48 -40.54 -0.01 -14.83
CA LEU A 48 -39.66 -0.91 -14.09
C LEU A 48 -39.77 -0.69 -12.57
N VAL A 49 -39.72 0.57 -12.14
CA VAL A 49 -39.72 0.96 -10.72
C VAL A 49 -41.15 0.95 -10.14
N PHE A 50 -42.15 1.34 -10.92
CA PHE A 50 -43.56 1.41 -10.54
C PHE A 50 -44.45 0.65 -11.54
N PRO A 51 -44.41 -0.69 -11.53
CA PRO A 51 -45.15 -1.48 -12.49
C PRO A 51 -46.67 -1.33 -12.32
N GLU A 52 -47.40 -1.18 -13.43
CA GLU A 52 -48.87 -1.19 -13.45
C GLU A 52 -49.44 -2.57 -13.05
N MET A 53 -48.78 -3.63 -13.50
CA MET A 53 -49.03 -5.01 -13.11
C MET A 53 -47.96 -5.43 -12.10
N PRO A 54 -48.26 -5.45 -10.79
CA PRO A 54 -47.21 -5.66 -9.79
C PRO A 54 -46.65 -7.10 -9.86
N TYR A 55 -47.40 -8.06 -10.41
CA TYR A 55 -46.95 -9.44 -10.63
C TYR A 55 -46.73 -9.73 -12.12
N PHE A 56 -45.49 -10.02 -12.49
CA PHE A 56 -45.11 -10.36 -13.86
C PHE A 56 -45.27 -11.86 -14.14
N TYR A 57 -46.02 -12.18 -15.18
CA TYR A 57 -46.06 -13.51 -15.78
C TYR A 57 -44.95 -13.64 -16.84
N SER A 58 -44.61 -14.87 -17.24
CA SER A 58 -43.55 -15.11 -18.22
C SER A 58 -43.79 -14.34 -19.52
N GLU A 59 -42.73 -13.80 -20.11
CA GLU A 59 -42.80 -13.16 -21.43
C GLU A 59 -43.34 -14.11 -22.48
N GLY A 60 -44.15 -13.58 -23.41
CA GLY A 60 -44.81 -14.39 -24.44
C GLY A 60 -45.82 -15.41 -23.89
N LEU A 61 -46.25 -15.33 -22.61
CA LEU A 61 -47.24 -16.25 -22.06
C LEU A 61 -48.51 -16.29 -22.92
N ALA A 62 -48.94 -15.14 -23.43
CA ALA A 62 -50.08 -15.02 -24.34
C ALA A 62 -49.93 -15.82 -25.64
N ASP A 63 -48.70 -16.06 -26.09
CA ASP A 63 -48.41 -16.78 -27.33
C ASP A 63 -48.32 -18.30 -27.15
N VAL A 64 -48.12 -18.77 -25.90
CA VAL A 64 -47.97 -20.21 -25.59
C VAL A 64 -49.19 -20.80 -24.89
N VAL A 65 -50.11 -19.99 -24.38
CA VAL A 65 -51.33 -20.48 -23.75
C VAL A 65 -52.38 -20.94 -24.77
N PRO A 66 -53.19 -21.98 -24.45
CA PRO A 66 -54.22 -22.48 -25.36
C PRO A 66 -55.27 -21.42 -25.74
N GLU A 67 -55.86 -21.54 -26.93
CA GLU A 67 -56.98 -20.70 -27.36
C GLU A 67 -58.12 -20.71 -26.31
N GLY A 68 -58.50 -19.52 -25.85
CA GLY A 68 -59.52 -19.33 -24.79
C GLY A 68 -58.95 -19.10 -23.39
N TYR A 69 -57.62 -19.17 -23.20
CA TYR A 69 -56.97 -18.76 -21.96
C TYR A 69 -56.80 -17.24 -21.93
N ASP A 70 -57.57 -16.55 -21.08
CA ASP A 70 -57.46 -15.10 -20.92
C ASP A 70 -56.32 -14.75 -19.96
N VAL A 71 -55.18 -14.32 -20.51
CA VAL A 71 -54.01 -13.86 -19.75
C VAL A 71 -54.33 -12.61 -18.93
N ASN A 72 -55.27 -11.77 -19.38
CA ASN A 72 -55.66 -10.56 -18.65
C ASN A 72 -56.56 -10.87 -17.44
N ALA A 73 -57.15 -12.05 -17.39
CA ALA A 73 -57.93 -12.52 -16.24
C ALA A 73 -57.05 -13.13 -15.12
N LEU A 74 -55.72 -13.20 -15.32
CA LEU A 74 -54.83 -13.73 -14.31
C LEU A 74 -54.77 -12.83 -13.06
N PRO A 75 -54.70 -13.42 -11.86
CA PRO A 75 -54.62 -12.64 -10.64
C PRO A 75 -53.30 -11.85 -10.60
N GLN A 76 -53.40 -10.54 -10.42
CA GLN A 76 -52.23 -9.64 -10.31
C GLN A 76 -51.61 -9.66 -8.90
N ARG A 77 -52.31 -10.23 -7.92
CA ARG A 77 -51.83 -10.36 -6.54
C ARG A 77 -52.19 -11.75 -6.01
N TRP A 78 -51.25 -12.36 -5.30
CA TRP A 78 -51.36 -13.68 -4.73
C TRP A 78 -51.25 -13.61 -3.21
N LEU A 79 -52.18 -14.26 -2.51
CA LEU A 79 -52.05 -14.50 -1.08
C LEU A 79 -51.35 -15.84 -0.86
N TYR A 80 -50.03 -15.80 -0.68
CA TYR A 80 -49.25 -17.00 -0.42
C TYR A 80 -49.59 -17.60 0.96
N PRO A 81 -49.52 -18.94 1.12
CA PRO A 81 -49.70 -19.57 2.43
C PRO A 81 -48.76 -18.96 3.48
N GLY A 82 -49.33 -18.45 4.57
CA GLY A 82 -48.59 -17.78 5.64
C GLY A 82 -48.44 -16.26 5.48
N TYR A 83 -48.88 -15.66 4.37
CA TYR A 83 -48.92 -14.21 4.20
C TYR A 83 -50.22 -13.64 4.75
N GLN A 84 -50.13 -12.51 5.46
CA GLN A 84 -51.30 -11.78 5.96
C GLN A 84 -51.88 -10.81 4.93
N LYS A 85 -51.06 -10.35 3.98
CA LYS A 85 -51.44 -9.43 2.90
C LYS A 85 -51.04 -10.04 1.55
N PRO A 86 -51.82 -9.83 0.49
CA PRO A 86 -51.50 -10.35 -0.83
C PRO A 86 -50.24 -9.66 -1.38
N ALA A 87 -49.34 -10.44 -1.97
CA ALA A 87 -48.10 -9.99 -2.59
C ALA A 87 -48.25 -10.01 -4.13
N PRO A 88 -47.58 -9.13 -4.87
CA PRO A 88 -46.70 -8.05 -4.41
C PRO A 88 -47.48 -6.90 -3.76
N VAL A 89 -46.82 -6.20 -2.84
CA VAL A 89 -47.37 -5.03 -2.15
C VAL A 89 -47.07 -3.78 -2.98
N GLN A 90 -47.81 -2.69 -2.77
CA GLN A 90 -47.49 -1.41 -3.40
C GLN A 90 -46.05 -0.99 -3.04
N ASN A 91 -45.30 -0.52 -4.04
CA ASN A 91 -43.88 -0.15 -3.96
C ASN A 91 -42.92 -1.32 -3.67
N ASP A 92 -43.34 -2.56 -3.92
CA ASP A 92 -42.44 -3.72 -3.91
C ASP A 92 -41.54 -3.69 -5.15
N TYR A 93 -40.24 -3.87 -4.96
CA TYR A 93 -39.21 -3.75 -5.98
C TYR A 93 -38.22 -4.91 -5.85
N LEU A 94 -37.96 -5.61 -6.96
CA LEU A 94 -37.11 -6.81 -6.97
C LEU A 94 -37.48 -7.85 -5.88
N ARG A 95 -38.79 -7.97 -5.56
CA ARG A 95 -39.41 -8.91 -4.59
C ARG A 95 -39.10 -8.72 -3.10
N TYR A 96 -37.94 -8.16 -2.78
CA TYR A 96 -37.44 -8.09 -1.39
C TYR A 96 -37.13 -6.65 -0.94
N ASN A 97 -37.10 -5.70 -1.88
CA ASN A 97 -36.87 -4.30 -1.58
C ASN A 97 -38.20 -3.56 -1.63
N ARG A 98 -38.36 -2.56 -0.76
CA ARG A 98 -39.51 -1.66 -0.83
C ARG A 98 -39.03 -0.25 -1.10
N ILE A 99 -39.61 0.40 -2.10
CA ILE A 99 -39.35 1.82 -2.38
C ILE A 99 -40.06 2.65 -1.31
N ILE A 100 -39.34 3.60 -0.70
CA ILE A 100 -39.88 4.53 0.28
C ILE A 100 -40.06 5.88 -0.40
N GLY A 101 -41.31 6.40 -0.41
CA GLY A 101 -41.66 7.60 -1.16
C GLY A 101 -41.72 7.30 -2.66
N GLY A 102 -40.83 7.91 -3.44
CA GLY A 102 -40.78 7.67 -4.88
C GLY A 102 -39.49 8.18 -5.54
N LEU A 103 -39.58 8.68 -6.76
CA LEU A 103 -38.42 9.18 -7.52
C LEU A 103 -38.22 10.68 -7.27
N ARG A 104 -36.97 11.06 -7.08
CA ARG A 104 -36.52 12.46 -7.01
C ARG A 104 -35.67 12.77 -8.24
N PHE A 105 -36.06 13.80 -8.98
CA PHE A 105 -35.26 14.39 -10.04
C PHE A 105 -34.57 15.63 -9.50
N ARG A 106 -33.24 15.69 -9.63
CA ARG A 106 -32.44 16.89 -9.31
C ARG A 106 -31.67 17.32 -10.53
N GLN A 107 -31.60 18.63 -10.72
CA GLN A 107 -30.92 19.22 -11.86
C GLN A 107 -29.96 20.32 -11.45
N GLU A 108 -28.80 20.28 -12.06
CA GLU A 108 -27.79 21.32 -12.02
C GLU A 108 -27.82 22.11 -13.32
N VAL A 109 -27.86 23.43 -13.18
CA VAL A 109 -28.04 24.37 -14.29
C VAL A 109 -26.93 25.39 -14.24
N SER A 110 -26.35 25.67 -15.40
CA SER A 110 -25.33 26.70 -15.56
C SER A 110 -25.91 28.07 -15.24
N THR A 111 -25.19 28.86 -14.46
CA THR A 111 -25.45 30.30 -14.41
C THR A 111 -25.14 30.91 -15.78
N ASP A 112 -26.05 31.75 -16.27
CA ASP A 112 -25.98 32.37 -17.60
C ASP A 112 -24.92 33.48 -17.60
N ASP A 113 -23.64 33.11 -17.51
CA ASP A 113 -22.53 34.06 -17.58
C ASP A 113 -22.18 34.35 -19.05
N LYS A 114 -22.88 35.32 -19.61
CA LYS A 114 -22.78 35.74 -21.02
C LYS A 114 -21.38 36.21 -21.43
N ALA A 115 -20.51 36.53 -20.46
CA ALA A 115 -19.19 37.09 -20.70
C ALA A 115 -18.13 36.06 -21.17
N THR A 116 -18.39 34.77 -21.02
CA THR A 116 -17.41 33.70 -21.24
C THR A 116 -17.56 32.98 -22.58
N CYS A 117 -18.60 33.31 -23.35
CA CYS A 117 -18.82 32.73 -24.67
C CYS A 117 -17.91 33.36 -25.73
N THR A 118 -17.03 32.53 -26.29
CA THR A 118 -16.14 32.95 -27.37
C THR A 118 -16.95 33.22 -28.63
N HIS A 119 -16.74 34.40 -29.22
CA HIS A 119 -17.38 34.82 -30.44
C HIS A 119 -16.36 35.50 -31.34
N PHE A 120 -16.54 35.35 -32.64
CA PHE A 120 -15.71 36.02 -33.65
C PHE A 120 -16.51 37.18 -34.24
N GLY A 121 -15.94 38.40 -34.22
CA GLY A 121 -16.60 39.60 -34.74
C GLY A 121 -17.59 40.23 -33.76
N ALA A 122 -18.61 40.92 -34.28
CA ALA A 122 -19.58 41.63 -33.45
C ALA A 122 -20.53 40.65 -32.73
N GLU A 123 -20.53 40.71 -31.40
CA GLU A 123 -21.29 39.84 -30.49
C GLU A 123 -22.77 39.69 -30.87
N GLU A 124 -23.43 40.78 -31.24
CA GLU A 124 -24.85 40.75 -31.59
C GLU A 124 -25.13 39.96 -32.88
N THR A 125 -24.23 40.03 -33.86
CA THR A 125 -24.36 39.27 -35.11
C THR A 125 -24.13 37.79 -34.87
N PHE A 126 -23.13 37.47 -34.05
CA PHE A 126 -22.84 36.09 -33.65
C PHE A 126 -24.00 35.49 -32.85
N ARG A 127 -24.56 36.23 -31.90
CA ARG A 127 -25.74 35.79 -31.12
C ARG A 127 -26.95 35.53 -32.00
N ARG A 128 -27.23 36.40 -32.98
CA ARG A 128 -28.31 36.18 -33.95
C ARG A 128 -28.06 34.96 -34.84
N TRP A 129 -26.81 34.70 -35.21
CA TRP A 129 -26.44 33.55 -36.05
C TRP A 129 -26.49 32.22 -35.28
N VAL A 130 -25.97 32.18 -34.05
CA VAL A 130 -26.03 30.99 -33.18
C VAL A 130 -27.46 30.68 -32.77
N GLY A 131 -28.26 31.70 -32.47
CA GLY A 131 -29.70 31.55 -32.17
C GLY A 131 -30.02 30.73 -30.91
N LYS A 132 -29.00 30.43 -30.08
CA LYS A 132 -29.12 29.66 -28.82
C LYS A 132 -28.46 30.40 -27.66
N PRO A 133 -28.93 30.22 -26.42
CA PRO A 133 -28.22 30.72 -25.24
C PRO A 133 -26.87 30.01 -25.14
N CYS A 134 -25.80 30.78 -24.94
CA CYS A 134 -24.48 30.23 -24.75
C CYS A 134 -24.12 30.32 -23.27
N THR A 135 -23.76 29.18 -22.67
CA THR A 135 -23.37 29.06 -21.26
C THR A 135 -22.04 28.34 -21.17
N HIS A 136 -21.07 28.92 -20.44
CA HIS A 136 -19.75 28.33 -20.28
C HIS A 136 -19.70 27.51 -18.98
N PHE A 137 -19.29 26.25 -19.09
CA PHE A 137 -19.06 25.39 -17.94
C PHE A 137 -18.09 24.27 -18.28
N THR A 138 -17.08 24.07 -17.44
CA THR A 138 -15.90 23.23 -17.75
C THR A 138 -15.82 21.91 -16.97
N GLU A 139 -16.66 21.67 -15.95
CA GLU A 139 -16.46 20.53 -15.04
C GLU A 139 -16.91 19.17 -15.62
N TYR A 140 -17.72 19.14 -16.69
CA TYR A 140 -18.25 17.90 -17.29
C TYR A 140 -17.88 17.70 -18.77
N GLU A 141 -16.73 18.23 -19.19
CA GLU A 141 -16.21 17.98 -20.54
C GLU A 141 -15.72 16.54 -20.72
N LEU A 142 -15.25 15.93 -19.63
CA LEU A 142 -14.74 14.57 -19.55
C LEU A 142 -15.70 13.68 -18.76
N PRO A 143 -15.69 12.35 -18.99
CA PRO A 143 -16.47 11.42 -18.19
C PRO A 143 -16.08 11.59 -16.71
N PRO A 144 -17.03 11.94 -15.83
CA PRO A 144 -16.74 12.20 -14.44
C PRO A 144 -16.40 10.91 -13.69
N ASP A 145 -15.52 11.02 -12.70
CA ASP A 145 -15.18 9.90 -11.85
C ASP A 145 -16.33 9.60 -10.88
N LEU A 146 -16.34 8.40 -10.27
CA LEU A 146 -17.39 7.97 -9.36
C LEU A 146 -17.61 8.94 -8.18
N MET A 147 -16.55 9.62 -7.71
CA MET A 147 -16.68 10.64 -6.65
C MET A 147 -17.52 11.85 -7.08
N ALA A 148 -17.50 12.22 -8.35
CA ALA A 148 -18.29 13.32 -8.88
C ALA A 148 -19.79 12.98 -8.99
N THR A 149 -20.19 11.71 -8.82
CA THR A 149 -21.61 11.33 -8.71
C THR A 149 -22.19 11.60 -7.33
N GLU A 150 -21.35 11.77 -6.30
CA GLU A 150 -21.82 11.78 -4.92
C GLU A 150 -22.30 13.15 -4.45
N ALA A 151 -21.68 14.23 -4.95
CA ALA A 151 -22.01 15.61 -4.63
C ALA A 151 -22.25 16.42 -5.91
N PHE A 152 -23.17 17.37 -5.84
CA PHE A 152 -23.33 18.40 -6.88
C PHE A 152 -22.28 19.49 -6.70
N SER A 153 -21.82 20.10 -7.80
CA SER A 153 -20.84 21.20 -7.73
C SER A 153 -21.47 22.47 -7.15
N SER A 154 -22.74 22.68 -7.46
CA SER A 154 -23.60 23.77 -6.99
C SER A 154 -24.92 23.21 -6.43
N ALA A 155 -25.62 23.99 -5.60
CA ALA A 155 -26.90 23.55 -5.06
C ALA A 155 -27.89 23.28 -6.21
N PRO A 156 -28.58 22.11 -6.23
CA PRO A 156 -29.49 21.77 -7.31
C PRO A 156 -30.62 22.78 -7.37
N GLN A 157 -30.83 23.39 -8.54
CA GLN A 157 -31.76 24.50 -8.71
C GLN A 157 -33.18 24.05 -9.02
N ARG A 158 -33.33 22.89 -9.68
CA ARG A 158 -34.63 22.33 -10.07
C ARG A 158 -34.77 20.95 -9.44
N VAL A 159 -35.80 20.78 -8.62
CA VAL A 159 -36.09 19.53 -7.92
C VAL A 159 -37.55 19.18 -8.14
N GLU A 160 -37.80 17.97 -8.64
CA GLU A 160 -39.15 17.44 -8.85
C GLU A 160 -39.30 16.08 -8.19
N TRP A 161 -40.48 15.82 -7.62
CA TRP A 161 -40.80 14.61 -6.89
C TRP A 161 -41.95 13.86 -7.55
N PHE A 162 -41.76 12.56 -7.72
CA PHE A 162 -42.73 11.62 -8.26
C PHE A 162 -43.16 10.70 -7.13
N LEU A 163 -44.41 10.85 -6.68
CA LEU A 163 -44.90 10.17 -5.47
C LEU A 163 -46.06 9.24 -5.85
N PRO A 164 -45.77 7.97 -6.27
CA PRO A 164 -46.78 7.02 -6.76
C PRO A 164 -47.92 6.76 -5.77
N GLU A 165 -47.61 6.88 -4.47
CA GLU A 165 -48.54 6.57 -3.38
C GLU A 165 -49.71 7.55 -3.28
N VAL A 166 -49.50 8.81 -3.71
CA VAL A 166 -50.51 9.87 -3.64
C VAL A 166 -51.04 10.21 -5.04
N GLU A 167 -50.17 10.23 -6.06
CA GLU A 167 -50.51 10.68 -7.42
C GLU A 167 -51.07 9.55 -8.30
N GLY A 168 -50.62 8.31 -8.09
CA GLY A 168 -50.95 7.14 -8.91
C GLY A 168 -50.12 7.05 -10.21
N ASN A 169 -49.95 5.82 -10.73
CA ASN A 169 -49.02 5.52 -11.83
C ASN A 169 -49.31 6.29 -13.13
N SER A 170 -50.58 6.48 -13.48
CA SER A 170 -50.96 7.21 -14.70
C SER A 170 -50.65 8.70 -14.61
N ALA A 171 -50.71 9.29 -13.41
CA ALA A 171 -50.32 10.67 -13.18
C ALA A 171 -48.81 10.87 -13.30
N LEU A 172 -47.99 9.88 -12.91
CA LEU A 172 -46.54 9.94 -13.07
C LEU A 172 -46.14 10.07 -14.55
N ILE A 173 -46.77 9.31 -15.44
CA ILE A 173 -46.51 9.40 -16.89
C ILE A 173 -46.88 10.79 -17.42
N GLN A 174 -48.01 11.34 -16.98
CA GLN A 174 -48.41 12.71 -17.34
C GLN A 174 -47.45 13.76 -16.78
N HIS A 175 -46.91 13.54 -15.58
CA HIS A 175 -45.92 14.42 -14.97
C HIS A 175 -44.61 14.42 -15.78
N VAL A 176 -44.14 13.28 -16.28
CA VAL A 176 -42.98 13.25 -17.20
C VAL A 176 -43.27 14.03 -18.49
N ILE A 177 -44.47 13.88 -19.05
CA ILE A 177 -44.87 14.60 -20.27
C ILE A 177 -44.91 16.11 -20.01
N ASP A 178 -45.40 16.54 -18.85
CA ASP A 178 -45.39 17.96 -18.42
C ASP A 178 -43.97 18.53 -18.30
N MET A 179 -43.04 17.73 -17.80
CA MET A 179 -41.62 18.11 -17.72
C MET A 179 -40.96 18.17 -19.10
N GLU A 180 -41.33 17.27 -20.01
CA GLU A 180 -40.81 17.21 -21.39
C GLU A 180 -41.30 18.38 -22.25
N ASP A 181 -42.59 18.72 -22.18
CA ASP A 181 -43.20 19.75 -23.04
C ASP A 181 -43.33 21.13 -22.37
N GLY A 182 -42.97 21.26 -21.09
CA GLY A 182 -43.07 22.50 -20.32
C GLY A 182 -44.51 22.91 -20.02
N CYS A 183 -45.37 21.96 -19.66
CA CYS A 183 -46.81 22.13 -19.43
C CYS A 183 -47.61 22.59 -20.67
N PHE A 184 -47.08 22.45 -21.89
CA PHE A 184 -47.75 22.96 -23.08
C PHE A 184 -49.04 22.17 -23.36
N SER A 185 -48.98 20.84 -23.36
CA SER A 185 -50.16 19.98 -23.51
C SER A 185 -51.16 20.18 -22.37
N ALA A 186 -50.67 20.42 -21.15
CA ALA A 186 -51.52 20.66 -19.99
C ALA A 186 -52.43 21.87 -20.18
N ARG A 187 -51.82 23.00 -20.59
CA ARG A 187 -52.53 24.25 -20.88
C ARG A 187 -53.47 24.09 -22.08
N ALA A 188 -53.07 23.36 -23.12
CA ALA A 188 -53.92 23.09 -24.28
C ALA A 188 -55.16 22.24 -23.92
N GLN A 189 -55.03 21.32 -22.97
CA GLN A 189 -56.10 20.45 -22.48
C GLN A 189 -56.88 21.05 -21.29
N ASN A 190 -56.53 22.27 -20.85
CA ASN A 190 -57.09 22.92 -19.67
C ASN A 190 -57.00 22.05 -18.39
N ARG A 191 -55.91 21.27 -18.26
CA ARG A 191 -55.57 20.50 -17.05
C ARG A 191 -54.49 21.24 -16.25
N THR A 192 -54.44 21.00 -14.95
CA THR A 192 -53.36 21.50 -14.09
C THR A 192 -52.04 20.84 -14.47
N CYS A 193 -50.97 21.63 -14.57
CA CYS A 193 -49.64 21.07 -14.78
C CYS A 193 -49.13 20.43 -13.48
N LEU A 194 -48.51 19.26 -13.60
CA LEU A 194 -47.97 18.52 -12.46
C LEU A 194 -46.52 18.93 -12.13
N CYS A 195 -45.77 19.45 -13.13
CA CYS A 195 -44.41 19.97 -12.93
C CYS A 195 -44.44 21.33 -12.23
N GLN A 196 -43.91 21.42 -11.00
CA GLN A 196 -43.95 22.65 -10.20
C GLN A 196 -43.08 23.75 -10.79
N TRP A 197 -41.85 23.39 -11.18
CA TRP A 197 -40.91 24.33 -11.75
C TRP A 197 -41.39 24.87 -13.10
N CYS A 198 -41.97 24.00 -13.93
CA CYS A 198 -42.48 24.34 -15.25
C CYS A 198 -43.70 25.27 -15.16
N ASP A 199 -44.61 25.03 -14.20
CA ASP A 199 -45.80 25.87 -14.00
C ASP A 199 -45.46 27.26 -13.45
N ALA A 200 -44.40 27.35 -12.63
CA ALA A 200 -43.89 28.62 -12.12
C ALA A 200 -43.30 29.54 -13.22
N GLN A 201 -42.97 29.01 -14.40
CA GLN A 201 -42.47 29.80 -15.51
C GLN A 201 -43.58 30.54 -16.27
N VAL A 202 -43.32 31.81 -16.59
CA VAL A 202 -44.25 32.68 -17.34
C VAL A 202 -44.59 32.10 -18.71
N ASN A 203 -43.61 31.46 -19.37
CA ASN A 203 -43.79 30.75 -20.62
C ASN A 203 -43.61 29.24 -20.41
N SER A 204 -44.28 28.43 -21.21
CA SER A 204 -44.04 26.99 -21.24
C SER A 204 -42.58 26.73 -21.59
N HIS A 205 -41.83 26.21 -20.62
CA HIS A 205 -40.41 25.92 -20.75
C HIS A 205 -40.16 24.48 -20.30
N PRO A 206 -39.52 23.65 -21.14
CA PRO A 206 -39.21 22.27 -20.76
C PRO A 206 -38.24 22.25 -19.57
N TRP A 207 -38.33 21.21 -18.76
CA TRP A 207 -37.50 21.05 -17.56
C TRP A 207 -36.02 20.85 -17.93
N LEU A 208 -35.76 20.09 -19.01
CA LEU A 208 -34.44 20.00 -19.63
C LEU A 208 -34.25 21.10 -20.67
N ASP A 209 -33.10 21.75 -20.60
CA ASP A 209 -32.72 22.82 -21.52
C ASP A 209 -31.22 22.83 -21.81
N GLU A 210 -30.80 23.73 -22.70
CA GLU A 210 -29.39 23.90 -23.07
C GLU A 210 -28.53 24.38 -21.88
N GLN A 211 -29.13 24.87 -20.80
CA GLN A 211 -28.39 25.31 -19.60
C GLN A 211 -28.09 24.13 -18.66
N THR A 212 -28.77 23.00 -18.85
CA THR A 212 -28.63 21.79 -18.03
C THR A 212 -27.23 21.22 -18.14
N GLN A 213 -26.65 20.90 -16.99
CA GLN A 213 -25.30 20.33 -16.89
C GLN A 213 -25.34 18.90 -16.37
N ARG A 214 -26.17 18.66 -15.35
CA ARG A 214 -26.29 17.36 -14.71
C ARG A 214 -27.73 17.13 -14.30
N VAL A 215 -28.18 15.91 -14.51
CA VAL A 215 -29.46 15.40 -14.02
C VAL A 215 -29.18 14.16 -13.20
N GLU A 216 -29.80 14.08 -12.04
CA GLU A 216 -29.78 12.90 -11.19
C GLU A 216 -31.21 12.44 -10.95
N VAL A 217 -31.45 11.17 -11.20
CA VAL A 217 -32.69 10.48 -10.86
C VAL A 217 -32.39 9.54 -9.70
N ALA A 218 -33.01 9.78 -8.56
CA ALA A 218 -32.71 9.06 -7.32
C ALA A 218 -33.96 8.48 -6.68
N PHE A 219 -33.86 7.27 -6.13
CA PHE A 219 -34.89 6.69 -5.25
C PHE A 219 -34.26 5.90 -4.11
N ILE A 220 -35.01 5.80 -3.02
CA ILE A 220 -34.57 5.12 -1.80
C ILE A 220 -35.34 3.81 -1.67
N THR A 221 -34.60 2.73 -1.43
CA THR A 221 -35.16 1.42 -1.14
C THR A 221 -34.75 0.97 0.25
N TYR A 222 -35.64 0.21 0.89
CA TYR A 222 -35.34 -0.49 2.12
C TYR A 222 -35.51 -1.99 1.92
N ASN A 223 -34.45 -2.73 2.19
CA ASN A 223 -34.47 -4.19 2.20
C ASN A 223 -34.67 -4.68 3.63
N ALA A 224 -35.85 -5.21 3.93
CA ALA A 224 -36.19 -5.67 5.28
C ALA A 224 -35.46 -6.97 5.69
N HIS A 225 -35.03 -7.79 4.73
CA HIS A 225 -34.32 -9.05 5.02
C HIS A 225 -32.90 -8.81 5.53
N TYR A 226 -32.22 -7.81 4.97
CA TYR A 226 -30.88 -7.41 5.41
C TYR A 226 -30.89 -6.19 6.34
N GLY A 227 -32.01 -5.47 6.46
CA GLY A 227 -32.12 -4.16 7.11
C GLY A 227 -31.13 -3.16 6.53
N LEU A 228 -31.18 -2.99 5.21
CA LEU A 228 -30.32 -2.08 4.45
C LEU A 228 -31.16 -0.98 3.82
N TYR A 229 -30.71 0.26 3.97
CA TYR A 229 -31.15 1.38 3.15
C TYR A 229 -30.25 1.46 1.93
N ASN A 230 -30.83 1.61 0.74
CA ASN A 230 -30.08 1.87 -0.47
C ASN A 230 -30.61 3.12 -1.16
N LEU A 231 -29.70 3.98 -1.59
CA LEU A 231 -29.97 5.11 -2.46
C LEU A 231 -29.45 4.75 -3.85
N ALA A 232 -30.36 4.48 -4.77
CA ALA A 232 -30.03 4.26 -6.17
C ALA A 232 -30.07 5.59 -6.90
N THR A 233 -29.00 5.91 -7.64
CA THR A 233 -28.87 7.16 -8.40
C THR A 233 -28.47 6.86 -9.84
N ALA A 234 -29.23 7.36 -10.80
CA ALA A 234 -28.85 7.41 -12.21
C ALA A 234 -28.45 8.85 -12.55
N ASN A 235 -27.19 9.05 -12.89
CA ASN A 235 -26.62 10.36 -13.19
C ASN A 235 -26.39 10.51 -14.69
N PHE A 236 -26.77 11.67 -15.23
CA PHE A 236 -26.55 12.08 -16.60
C PHE A 236 -25.80 13.42 -16.60
N TRP A 237 -24.64 13.47 -17.23
CA TRP A 237 -23.89 14.72 -17.41
C TRP A 237 -23.89 15.14 -18.88
N PHE A 238 -24.30 16.37 -19.10
CA PHE A 238 -24.44 16.97 -20.42
C PHE A 238 -23.18 17.77 -20.73
N SER A 239 -22.30 17.19 -21.54
CA SER A 239 -21.11 17.88 -22.03
C SER A 239 -21.50 18.95 -23.03
N ARG A 240 -20.78 20.08 -23.02
CA ARG A 240 -20.93 21.13 -24.04
C ARG A 240 -20.51 20.67 -25.45
N GLY A 241 -19.80 19.55 -25.55
CA GLY A 241 -19.55 18.85 -26.82
C GLY A 241 -20.76 18.09 -27.38
N GLY A 242 -21.88 18.03 -26.65
CA GLY A 242 -23.11 17.33 -27.06
C GLY A 242 -23.16 15.86 -26.63
N ASN A 243 -22.12 15.35 -25.97
CA ASN A 243 -22.13 14.00 -25.41
C ASN A 243 -22.85 13.97 -24.06
N ILE A 244 -23.54 12.87 -23.77
CA ILE A 244 -24.17 12.60 -22.47
C ILE A 244 -23.40 11.45 -21.81
N PHE A 245 -22.73 11.74 -20.69
CA PHE A 245 -22.13 10.70 -19.85
C PHE A 245 -23.19 10.16 -18.90
N LYS A 246 -23.16 8.85 -18.64
CA LYS A 246 -24.13 8.18 -17.77
C LYS A 246 -23.40 7.37 -16.72
N LEU A 247 -23.95 7.31 -15.51
CA LEU A 247 -23.50 6.38 -14.49
C LEU A 247 -24.65 6.03 -13.55
N VAL A 248 -24.90 4.74 -13.39
CA VAL A 248 -25.75 4.22 -12.31
C VAL A 248 -24.86 3.92 -11.13
N PHE A 249 -25.21 4.47 -9.97
CA PHE A 249 -24.49 4.22 -8.74
C PHE A 249 -25.46 4.02 -7.57
N VAL A 250 -25.24 2.95 -6.82
CA VAL A 250 -26.07 2.59 -5.66
C VAL A 250 -25.21 2.65 -4.40
N ARG A 251 -25.66 3.41 -3.40
CA ARG A 251 -25.02 3.49 -2.09
C ARG A 251 -25.89 2.79 -1.06
N SER A 252 -25.30 1.96 -0.20
CA SER A 252 -26.03 1.29 0.88
C SER A 252 -25.47 1.56 2.27
N SER A 253 -26.38 1.57 3.24
CA SER A 253 -26.12 1.69 4.66
C SER A 253 -26.97 0.74 5.48
N TRP A 254 -26.42 0.21 6.57
CA TRP A 254 -27.15 -0.65 7.50
C TRP A 254 -28.09 0.20 8.36
N ALA A 255 -29.36 -0.22 8.45
CA ALA A 255 -30.36 0.43 9.29
C ALA A 255 -30.05 0.31 10.79
N GLY A 256 -29.19 -0.61 11.19
CA GLY A 256 -28.71 -0.70 12.56
C GLY A 256 -27.72 -1.85 12.75
N LEU A 257 -26.95 -1.78 13.84
CA LEU A 257 -26.07 -2.90 14.22
C LEU A 257 -26.85 -4.13 14.70
N GLU A 258 -28.06 -3.92 15.22
CA GLU A 258 -28.93 -4.94 15.82
C GLU A 258 -29.55 -5.89 14.78
N VAL A 259 -29.50 -5.53 13.50
CA VAL A 259 -30.01 -6.37 12.41
C VAL A 259 -29.17 -7.62 12.19
N ARG A 260 -27.93 -7.64 12.71
CA ARG A 260 -27.00 -8.76 12.55
C ARG A 260 -27.28 -9.88 13.55
N GLU A 261 -26.86 -11.09 13.18
CA GLU A 261 -26.93 -12.24 14.08
C GLU A 261 -26.26 -11.94 15.44
N PRO A 262 -26.85 -12.41 16.56
CA PRO A 262 -26.39 -12.04 17.90
C PRO A 262 -24.94 -12.48 18.17
N GLY A 263 -24.49 -13.57 17.56
CA GLY A 263 -23.09 -14.01 17.66
C GLY A 263 -22.11 -13.05 17.00
N VAL A 264 -22.48 -12.51 15.84
CA VAL A 264 -21.68 -11.49 15.12
C VAL A 264 -21.67 -10.18 15.90
N LEU A 265 -22.82 -9.77 16.45
CA LEU A 265 -22.93 -8.58 17.27
C LEU A 265 -22.04 -8.67 18.53
N ALA A 266 -22.05 -9.81 19.22
CA ALA A 266 -21.21 -10.03 20.39
C ALA A 266 -19.72 -9.91 20.04
N LEU A 267 -19.29 -10.49 18.91
CA LEU A 267 -17.91 -10.37 18.44
C LEU A 267 -17.53 -8.92 18.12
N ILE A 268 -18.40 -8.18 17.44
CA ILE A 268 -18.19 -6.77 17.11
C ILE A 268 -18.11 -5.93 18.39
N ALA A 269 -19.00 -6.16 19.36
CA ALA A 269 -18.98 -5.43 20.63
C ALA A 269 -17.71 -5.71 21.46
N ILE A 270 -17.29 -6.98 21.56
CA ILE A 270 -16.08 -7.36 22.28
C ILE A 270 -14.83 -6.78 21.59
N SER A 271 -14.73 -6.91 20.26
CA SER A 271 -13.59 -6.37 19.51
C SER A 271 -13.56 -4.84 19.56
N GLY A 272 -14.71 -4.17 19.46
CA GLY A 272 -14.84 -2.73 19.63
C GLY A 272 -14.43 -2.26 21.03
N LEU A 273 -14.85 -2.97 22.09
CA LEU A 273 -14.45 -2.67 23.47
C LEU A 273 -12.94 -2.83 23.65
N LEU A 274 -12.36 -3.94 23.17
CA LEU A 274 -10.91 -4.17 23.23
C LEU A 274 -10.15 -3.09 22.45
N TRP A 275 -10.65 -2.69 21.29
CA TRP A 275 -10.05 -1.65 20.46
C TRP A 275 -10.07 -0.29 21.17
N VAL A 276 -11.22 0.14 21.71
CA VAL A 276 -11.34 1.40 22.48
C VAL A 276 -10.42 1.39 23.71
N LEU A 277 -10.40 0.29 24.47
CA LEU A 277 -9.50 0.16 25.62
C LEU A 277 -8.02 0.24 25.22
N GLY A 278 -7.64 -0.42 24.11
CA GLY A 278 -6.28 -0.35 23.56
C GLY A 278 -5.90 1.06 23.14
N CYS A 279 -6.84 1.81 22.56
CA CYS A 279 -6.63 3.19 22.13
C CYS A 279 -6.54 4.16 23.30
N LEU A 280 -7.37 4.01 24.33
CA LEU A 280 -7.26 4.79 25.56
C LEU A 280 -5.96 4.51 26.30
N TYR A 281 -5.53 3.25 26.34
CA TYR A 281 -4.22 2.88 26.88
C TYR A 281 -3.08 3.57 26.11
N LEU A 282 -3.14 3.55 24.78
CA LEU A 282 -2.17 4.24 23.93
C LEU A 282 -2.11 5.74 24.21
N ALA A 283 -3.26 6.42 24.16
CA ALA A 283 -3.34 7.85 24.40
C ALA A 283 -2.81 8.20 25.80
N LYS A 284 -3.11 7.38 26.82
CA LYS A 284 -2.57 7.55 28.17
C LYS A 284 -1.03 7.45 28.20
N VAL A 285 -0.45 6.44 27.55
CA VAL A 285 1.02 6.24 27.54
C VAL A 285 1.71 7.45 26.90
N GLU A 286 1.27 7.86 25.71
CA GLU A 286 1.88 8.98 24.98
C GLU A 286 1.72 10.32 25.72
N LEU A 287 0.55 10.57 26.32
CA LEU A 287 0.33 11.76 27.15
C LEU A 287 1.22 11.79 28.40
N LEU A 288 1.44 10.64 29.04
CA LEU A 288 2.34 10.54 30.19
C LEU A 288 3.80 10.73 29.78
N GLU A 289 4.24 10.18 28.65
CA GLU A 289 5.58 10.41 28.12
C GLU A 289 5.81 11.90 27.81
N MET A 290 4.84 12.55 27.15
CA MET A 290 4.90 13.99 26.90
C MET A 290 4.93 14.80 28.21
N ALA A 291 4.06 14.50 29.17
CA ALA A 291 3.99 15.22 30.43
C ALA A 291 5.26 15.05 31.28
N THR A 292 5.83 13.85 31.33
CA THR A 292 7.08 13.58 32.06
C THR A 292 8.29 14.24 31.41
N MET A 293 8.35 14.31 30.08
CA MET A 293 9.39 15.07 29.35
C MET A 293 9.30 16.58 29.62
N ILE A 294 8.08 17.15 29.63
CA ILE A 294 7.87 18.56 29.96
C ILE A 294 8.27 18.86 31.42
N GLN A 295 7.94 17.96 32.35
CA GLN A 295 8.28 18.13 33.77
C GLN A 295 9.77 18.00 34.07
N ARG A 296 10.52 17.21 33.29
CA ARG A 296 11.97 17.01 33.47
C ARG A 296 12.82 18.08 32.78
N SER A 297 12.29 18.73 31.75
CA SER A 297 13.02 19.77 31.03
C SER A 297 12.89 21.11 31.75
N ASN A 298 14.04 21.75 32.04
CA ASN A 298 14.10 23.13 32.55
C ASN A 298 13.85 24.20 31.47
N LYS A 299 13.60 23.80 30.21
CA LYS A 299 13.30 24.72 29.09
C LYS A 299 11.80 25.00 29.00
N ILE A 300 11.44 26.10 28.33
CA ILE A 300 10.04 26.44 28.06
C ILE A 300 9.39 25.29 27.26
N TRP A 301 8.19 24.87 27.66
CA TRP A 301 7.53 23.64 27.20
C TRP A 301 7.50 23.43 25.68
N TYR A 302 7.34 24.48 24.88
CA TYR A 302 7.29 24.37 23.41
C TYR A 302 8.64 24.06 22.76
N TYR A 303 9.76 24.53 23.33
CA TYR A 303 11.10 24.21 22.82
C TYR A 303 11.45 22.75 23.09
N THR A 304 11.12 22.26 24.29
CA THR A 304 11.26 20.84 24.66
C THR A 304 10.40 19.95 23.75
N LEU A 305 9.18 20.37 23.44
CA LEU A 305 8.28 19.62 22.57
C LEU A 305 8.82 19.52 21.13
N ALA A 306 9.31 20.63 20.58
CA ALA A 306 9.76 20.70 19.19
C ALA A 306 11.12 20.04 18.94
N GLN A 307 12.07 20.15 19.87
CA GLN A 307 13.43 19.62 19.68
C GLN A 307 13.62 18.22 20.25
N ASP A 308 13.02 17.92 21.41
CA ASP A 308 13.32 16.69 22.15
C ASP A 308 12.22 15.62 21.99
N TYR A 309 10.97 16.02 21.74
CA TYR A 309 9.83 15.09 21.63
C TYR A 309 9.36 14.83 20.19
N LEU A 310 9.45 15.80 19.27
CA LEU A 310 8.99 15.69 17.88
C LEU A 310 9.94 14.85 17.00
N GLY A 311 10.09 13.56 17.35
CA GLY A 311 10.72 12.56 16.49
C GLY A 311 9.74 11.96 15.47
N PHE A 312 10.27 11.44 14.36
CA PHE A 312 9.46 10.78 13.30
C PHE A 312 8.48 9.74 13.86
N TRP A 313 8.96 8.88 14.77
CA TRP A 313 8.13 7.83 15.36
C TRP A 313 7.03 8.35 16.28
N ASN A 314 7.28 9.43 17.02
CA ASN A 314 6.27 10.05 17.86
C ASN A 314 5.19 10.72 17.01
N CYS A 315 5.55 11.26 15.82
CA CYS A 315 4.56 11.75 14.86
C CYS A 315 3.61 10.63 14.39
N VAL A 316 4.13 9.42 14.14
CA VAL A 316 3.32 8.25 13.76
C VAL A 316 2.37 7.84 14.88
N ASP A 317 2.81 7.87 16.13
CA ASP A 317 1.94 7.56 17.28
C ASP A 317 0.82 8.60 17.46
N TRP A 318 1.13 9.89 17.33
CA TRP A 318 0.13 10.96 17.35
C TRP A 318 -0.84 10.87 16.18
N LEU A 319 -0.36 10.55 14.97
CA LEU A 319 -1.23 10.30 13.82
C LEU A 319 -2.19 9.14 14.09
N ALA A 320 -1.71 8.05 14.70
CA ALA A 320 -2.56 6.92 15.08
C ALA A 320 -3.65 7.32 16.10
N ILE A 321 -3.31 8.14 17.09
CA ILE A 321 -4.26 8.66 18.08
C ILE A 321 -5.30 9.55 17.41
N ILE A 322 -4.88 10.52 16.60
CA ILE A 322 -5.78 11.44 15.87
C ILE A 322 -6.75 10.64 15.00
N MET A 323 -6.25 9.70 14.21
CA MET A 323 -7.07 8.87 13.34
C MET A 323 -8.09 8.04 14.11
N THR A 324 -7.69 7.48 15.25
CA THR A 324 -8.60 6.74 16.13
C THR A 324 -9.72 7.64 16.66
N THR A 325 -9.37 8.85 17.11
CA THR A 325 -10.36 9.85 17.58
C THR A 325 -11.32 10.24 16.46
N VAL A 326 -10.83 10.49 15.26
CA VAL A 326 -11.64 10.82 14.08
C VAL A 326 -12.60 9.67 13.73
N ILE A 327 -12.13 8.41 13.76
CA ILE A 327 -12.97 7.23 13.53
C ILE A 327 -14.06 7.11 14.59
N SER A 328 -13.71 7.36 15.86
CA SER A 328 -14.65 7.25 16.98
C SER A 328 -15.75 8.31 16.90
N ILE A 329 -15.38 9.55 16.54
CA ILE A 329 -16.33 10.64 16.29
C ILE A 329 -17.20 10.32 15.07
N SER A 330 -16.59 9.89 13.95
CA SER A 330 -17.32 9.57 12.72
C SER A 330 -18.32 8.42 12.92
N PHE A 331 -17.94 7.41 13.72
CA PHE A 331 -18.83 6.31 14.09
C PHE A 331 -20.00 6.78 14.95
N GLY A 332 -19.77 7.66 15.94
CA GLY A 332 -20.83 8.28 16.73
C GLY A 332 -21.79 9.13 15.88
N VAL A 333 -21.25 9.91 14.95
CA VAL A 333 -22.03 10.72 14.00
C VAL A 333 -22.89 9.84 13.10
N LEU A 334 -22.34 8.76 12.53
CA LEU A 334 -23.10 7.80 11.73
C LEU A 334 -24.26 7.21 12.54
N HIS A 335 -24.03 6.84 13.81
CA HIS A 335 -25.08 6.32 14.67
C HIS A 335 -26.22 7.31 14.94
N ILE A 336 -25.91 8.60 15.09
CA ILE A 336 -26.91 9.65 15.25
C ILE A 336 -27.75 9.75 13.97
N PHE A 337 -27.13 9.75 12.79
CA PHE A 337 -27.86 9.80 11.51
C PHE A 337 -28.71 8.55 11.26
N ILE A 338 -28.22 7.35 11.59
CA ILE A 338 -29.02 6.11 11.52
C ILE A 338 -30.25 6.23 12.42
N GLY A 339 -30.09 6.78 13.64
CA GLY A 339 -31.20 7.04 14.55
C GLY A 339 -32.24 7.99 13.98
N ASP A 340 -31.80 9.08 13.34
CA ASP A 340 -32.69 10.05 12.68
C ASP A 340 -33.48 9.42 11.52
N VAL A 341 -32.79 8.69 10.63
CA VAL A 341 -33.41 8.00 9.48
C VAL A 341 -34.45 6.99 9.94
N ASN A 342 -34.13 6.15 10.94
CA ASN A 342 -35.07 5.18 11.48
C ASN A 342 -36.26 5.85 12.18
N GLY A 343 -36.02 6.95 12.89
CA GLY A 343 -37.09 7.74 13.53
C GLY A 343 -38.05 8.31 12.48
N LYS A 344 -37.53 8.91 11.41
CA LYS A 344 -38.31 9.46 10.30
C LYS A 344 -39.06 8.37 9.52
N LEU A 345 -38.42 7.24 9.23
CA LEU A 345 -39.12 6.11 8.59
C LEU A 345 -40.25 5.58 9.50
N GLY A 346 -39.99 5.43 10.79
CA GLY A 346 -41.00 5.01 11.76
C GLY A 346 -42.20 5.96 11.81
N ALA A 347 -41.94 7.28 11.72
CA ALA A 347 -43.01 8.29 11.65
C ALA A 347 -43.84 8.16 10.37
N ILE A 348 -43.20 7.99 9.20
CA ILE A 348 -43.90 7.77 7.92
C ILE A 348 -44.78 6.52 7.99
N VAL A 349 -44.22 5.39 8.44
CA VAL A 349 -44.94 4.11 8.49
C VAL A 349 -46.13 4.17 9.45
N THR A 350 -45.97 4.77 10.64
CA THR A 350 -47.05 4.88 11.63
C THR A 350 -48.16 5.82 11.18
N GLN A 351 -47.82 6.91 10.48
CA GLN A 351 -48.80 7.82 9.89
C GLN A 351 -49.64 7.12 8.81
N VAL A 352 -48.99 6.40 7.90
CA VAL A 352 -49.65 5.68 6.81
C VAL A 352 -50.56 4.56 7.34
N ASP A 353 -50.14 3.84 8.38
CA ASP A 353 -50.94 2.75 8.97
C ASP A 353 -52.17 3.28 9.72
N SER A 354 -52.07 4.44 10.37
CA SER A 354 -53.15 5.01 11.20
C SER A 354 -54.15 5.88 10.45
N SER A 355 -53.68 6.68 9.47
CA SER A 355 -54.48 7.73 8.82
C SER A 355 -54.45 7.67 7.28
N GLY A 356 -53.72 6.72 6.70
CA GLY A 356 -53.45 6.70 5.26
C GLY A 356 -52.42 7.75 4.84
N TYR A 357 -52.28 7.96 3.54
CA TYR A 357 -51.32 8.93 3.00
C TYR A 357 -51.84 10.38 3.18
N PRO A 358 -50.99 11.31 3.66
CA PRO A 358 -51.36 12.72 3.76
C PRO A 358 -51.49 13.37 2.36
N PRO A 359 -52.03 14.60 2.27
CA PRO A 359 -52.04 15.37 1.03
C PRO A 359 -50.65 15.51 0.42
N LEU A 360 -50.59 15.61 -0.92
CA LEU A 360 -49.35 15.56 -1.71
C LEU A 360 -48.25 16.51 -1.21
N GLU A 361 -48.58 17.77 -0.94
CA GLU A 361 -47.60 18.77 -0.50
C GLU A 361 -46.96 18.41 0.85
N THR A 362 -47.78 18.02 1.83
CA THR A 362 -47.28 17.58 3.14
C THR A 362 -46.50 16.27 3.01
N TYR A 363 -46.93 15.35 2.16
CA TYR A 363 -46.21 14.10 1.94
C TYR A 363 -44.83 14.36 1.32
N ARG A 364 -44.76 15.26 0.34
CA ARG A 364 -43.52 15.66 -0.33
C ARG A 364 -42.50 16.23 0.65
N GLU A 365 -42.92 17.13 1.54
CA GLU A 365 -42.04 17.71 2.56
C GLU A 365 -41.44 16.63 3.47
N VAL A 366 -42.28 15.69 3.95
CA VAL A 366 -41.85 14.60 4.82
C VAL A 366 -40.88 13.65 4.09
N VAL A 367 -41.19 13.26 2.86
CA VAL A 367 -40.32 12.39 2.05
C VAL A 367 -39.00 13.09 1.69
N SER A 368 -39.03 14.40 1.42
CA SER A 368 -37.81 15.17 1.16
C SER A 368 -36.90 15.22 2.37
N GLU A 369 -37.45 15.49 3.55
CA GLU A 369 -36.68 15.54 4.79
C GLU A 369 -36.09 14.16 5.16
N PHE A 370 -36.82 13.08 4.86
CA PHE A 370 -36.33 11.71 4.99
C PHE A 370 -35.20 11.43 3.99
N ALA A 371 -35.35 11.80 2.73
CA ALA A 371 -34.34 11.55 1.71
C ALA A 371 -33.03 12.29 1.99
N ASP A 372 -33.11 13.52 2.47
CA ASP A 372 -31.92 14.30 2.84
C ASP A 372 -31.23 13.71 4.07
N ALA A 373 -31.99 13.17 5.04
CA ALA A 373 -31.43 12.42 6.16
C ALA A 373 -30.72 11.13 5.70
N VAL A 374 -31.26 10.41 4.72
CA VAL A 374 -30.62 9.21 4.14
C VAL A 374 -29.34 9.58 3.41
N VAL A 375 -29.32 10.67 2.62
CA VAL A 375 -28.10 11.15 1.96
C VAL A 375 -27.03 11.50 3.00
N ALA A 376 -27.38 12.24 4.06
CA ALA A 376 -26.45 12.60 5.13
C ALA A 376 -25.89 11.36 5.86
N MET A 377 -26.73 10.35 6.11
CA MET A 377 -26.31 9.06 6.67
C MET A 377 -25.30 8.34 5.76
N LEU A 378 -25.57 8.27 4.46
CA LEU A 378 -24.68 7.63 3.48
C LEU A 378 -23.35 8.36 3.34
N ASP A 379 -23.36 9.70 3.36
CA ASP A 379 -22.13 10.51 3.33
C ASP A 379 -21.30 10.31 4.61
N ALA A 380 -21.95 10.22 5.77
CA ALA A 380 -21.28 9.90 7.04
C ALA A 380 -20.64 8.49 7.00
N GLU A 381 -21.32 7.51 6.41
CA GLU A 381 -20.77 6.16 6.24
C GLU A 381 -19.58 6.15 5.30
N ARG A 382 -19.66 6.84 4.16
CA ARG A 382 -18.53 6.98 3.23
C ARG A 382 -17.31 7.55 3.94
N ASN A 383 -17.49 8.66 4.67
CA ASN A 383 -16.42 9.31 5.41
C ASN A 383 -15.80 8.36 6.45
N LEU A 384 -16.63 7.60 7.17
CA LEU A 384 -16.16 6.57 8.10
C LEU A 384 -15.34 5.48 7.38
N ARG A 385 -15.82 4.96 6.25
CA ARG A 385 -15.11 3.93 5.46
C ARG A 385 -13.75 4.44 4.99
N LEU A 386 -13.65 5.69 4.53
CA LEU A 386 -12.39 6.30 4.11
C LEU A 386 -11.37 6.34 5.26
N TRP A 387 -11.78 6.76 6.45
CA TRP A 387 -10.90 6.76 7.63
C TRP A 387 -10.48 5.33 8.04
N LEU A 388 -11.39 4.37 7.95
CA LEU A 388 -11.12 2.96 8.22
C LEU A 388 -10.15 2.34 7.20
N CYS A 389 -10.14 2.78 5.94
CA CYS A 389 -9.18 2.32 4.94
C CYS A 389 -7.75 2.82 5.23
N ILE A 390 -7.60 4.06 5.70
CA ILE A 390 -6.30 4.67 5.98
C ILE A 390 -5.70 4.13 7.30
N TYR A 391 -6.55 3.79 8.27
CA TYR A 391 -6.12 3.41 9.61
C TYR A 391 -5.16 2.20 9.68
N PRO A 392 -5.39 1.07 8.98
CA PRO A 392 -4.44 -0.04 8.94
C PRO A 392 -3.05 0.35 8.42
N VAL A 393 -2.95 1.31 7.50
CA VAL A 393 -1.66 1.81 7.00
C VAL A 393 -0.89 2.51 8.11
N VAL A 394 -1.57 3.34 8.90
CA VAL A 394 -0.95 4.01 10.06
C VAL A 394 -0.52 3.00 11.13
N LEU A 395 -1.34 1.97 11.37
CA LEU A 395 -0.99 0.88 12.29
C LEU A 395 0.22 0.06 11.78
N LEU A 396 0.33 -0.16 10.47
CA LEU A 396 1.49 -0.81 9.86
C LEU A 396 2.75 0.04 10.05
N MET A 397 2.67 1.35 9.87
CA MET A 397 3.79 2.26 10.16
C MET A 397 4.22 2.17 11.62
N ARG A 398 3.26 2.07 12.55
CA ARG A 398 3.54 1.88 13.97
C ARG A 398 4.17 0.53 14.29
N LEU A 399 3.83 -0.53 13.56
CA LEU A 399 4.48 -1.83 13.68
C LEU A 399 5.99 -1.73 13.39
N PHE A 400 6.40 -0.91 12.43
CA PHE A 400 7.83 -0.69 12.15
C PHE A 400 8.60 -0.07 13.32
N LYS A 401 7.98 0.78 14.16
CA LYS A 401 8.60 1.27 15.41
C LYS A 401 8.94 0.10 16.35
N SER A 402 8.06 -0.89 16.43
CA SER A 402 8.27 -2.08 17.26
C SER A 402 9.39 -2.96 16.70
N PHE A 403 9.55 -2.99 15.38
CA PHE A 403 10.60 -3.74 14.69
C PHE A 403 11.98 -3.09 14.81
N ALA A 404 12.04 -1.77 14.96
CA ALA A 404 13.27 -1.02 15.20
C ALA A 404 14.00 -1.48 16.49
N ALA A 405 13.30 -2.12 17.44
CA ALA A 405 13.91 -2.66 18.66
C ALA A 405 14.94 -3.78 18.38
N GLN A 406 14.90 -4.43 17.22
CA GLN A 406 15.85 -5.46 16.84
C GLN A 406 16.57 -5.14 15.54
N LYS A 407 17.91 -5.07 15.58
CA LYS A 407 18.78 -4.77 14.42
C LYS A 407 18.50 -5.59 13.15
N ARG A 408 18.10 -6.87 13.28
CA ARG A 408 17.80 -7.72 12.10
C ARG A 408 16.45 -7.40 11.46
N LEU A 409 15.47 -6.96 12.24
CA LEU A 409 14.11 -6.65 11.76
C LEU A 409 14.00 -5.17 11.35
N ALA A 410 14.82 -4.31 11.95
CA ALA A 410 15.01 -2.90 11.61
C ALA A 410 15.72 -2.68 10.27
N ILE A 411 16.20 -3.73 9.60
CA ILE A 411 17.00 -3.62 8.36
C ILE A 411 16.28 -2.80 7.29
N VAL A 412 14.96 -2.91 7.19
CA VAL A 412 14.16 -2.13 6.22
C VAL A 412 14.20 -0.65 6.57
N THR A 413 13.87 -0.27 7.82
CA THR A 413 13.85 1.13 8.25
C THR A 413 15.23 1.77 8.22
N ASP A 414 16.26 1.02 8.60
CA ASP A 414 17.63 1.50 8.63
C ASP A 414 18.19 1.66 7.21
N THR A 415 17.82 0.79 6.27
CA THR A 415 18.18 0.94 4.84
C THR A 415 17.61 2.23 4.27
N PHE A 416 16.32 2.52 4.50
CA PHE A 416 15.72 3.78 4.05
C PHE A 416 16.33 5.00 4.73
N ARG A 417 16.67 4.90 6.02
CA ARG A 417 17.34 6.00 6.74
C ARG A 417 18.73 6.27 6.20
N MET A 418 19.50 5.23 5.89
CA MET A 418 20.84 5.33 5.31
C MET A 418 20.77 5.91 3.89
N ALA A 419 19.85 5.41 3.05
CA ALA A 419 19.66 5.84 1.67
C ALA A 419 18.95 7.19 1.52
N TYR A 420 18.49 7.83 2.61
CA TYR A 420 17.54 8.95 2.52
C TYR A 420 18.07 10.11 1.68
N ASN A 421 19.33 10.53 1.90
CA ASN A 421 19.91 11.66 1.15
C ASN A 421 20.02 11.35 -0.35
N ASP A 422 20.49 10.16 -0.69
CA ASP A 422 20.65 9.73 -2.09
C ASP A 422 19.29 9.55 -2.77
N LEU A 423 18.30 8.99 -2.06
CA LEU A 423 16.91 8.88 -2.51
C LEU A 423 16.28 10.25 -2.76
N MET A 424 16.52 11.24 -1.90
CA MET A 424 15.97 12.60 -2.09
C MET A 424 16.53 13.25 -3.35
N HIS A 425 17.85 13.18 -3.58
CA HIS A 425 18.46 13.70 -4.81
C HIS A 425 17.98 12.95 -6.05
N PHE A 426 17.89 11.63 -6.00
CA PHE A 426 17.32 10.81 -7.07
C PHE A 426 15.87 11.19 -7.36
N PHE A 427 15.04 11.39 -6.32
CA PHE A 427 13.62 11.68 -6.50
C PHE A 427 13.39 13.05 -7.16
N ILE A 428 14.25 14.05 -6.92
CA ILE A 428 14.20 15.34 -7.61
C ILE A 428 14.41 15.15 -9.12
N VAL A 429 15.43 14.37 -9.52
CA VAL A 429 15.71 14.07 -10.92
C VAL A 429 14.56 13.24 -11.52
N PHE A 430 14.16 12.17 -10.84
CA PHE A 430 13.06 11.30 -11.26
C PHE A 430 11.78 12.09 -11.49
N ALA A 431 11.33 12.90 -10.52
CA ALA A 431 10.10 13.67 -10.61
C ALA A 431 10.14 14.68 -11.76
N SER A 432 11.29 15.33 -11.99
CA SER A 432 11.43 16.29 -13.10
C SER A 432 11.32 15.62 -14.48
N VAL A 433 11.98 14.48 -14.68
CA VAL A 433 11.93 13.72 -15.94
C VAL A 433 10.55 13.07 -16.11
N TYR A 434 9.99 12.52 -15.04
CA TYR A 434 8.67 11.93 -15.02
C TYR A 434 7.60 12.94 -15.44
N PHE A 435 7.58 14.10 -14.81
CA PHE A 435 6.63 15.17 -15.14
C PHE A 435 6.80 15.64 -16.59
N CYS A 436 8.04 15.78 -17.08
CA CYS A 436 8.31 16.11 -18.48
C CYS A 436 7.73 15.05 -19.44
N MET A 437 7.92 13.76 -19.14
CA MET A 437 7.36 12.67 -19.94
C MET A 437 5.83 12.62 -19.90
N THR A 438 5.22 12.94 -18.75
CA THR A 438 3.77 13.06 -18.61
C THR A 438 3.22 14.21 -19.45
N VAL A 439 3.85 15.39 -19.43
CA VAL A 439 3.44 16.52 -20.28
C VAL A 439 3.56 16.16 -21.76
N ASN A 440 4.63 15.48 -22.17
CA ASN A 440 4.76 14.97 -23.54
C ASN A 440 3.62 14.00 -23.91
N ALA A 441 3.19 13.14 -22.98
CA ALA A 441 2.08 12.22 -23.21
C ALA A 441 0.75 12.96 -23.41
N VAL A 442 0.48 13.99 -22.60
CA VAL A 442 -0.71 14.86 -22.75
C VAL A 442 -0.70 15.56 -24.11
N ILE A 443 0.46 16.07 -24.55
CA ILE A 443 0.57 16.75 -25.85
C ILE A 443 0.35 15.78 -27.03
N PHE A 444 0.84 14.54 -26.94
CA PHE A 444 0.68 13.58 -28.03
C PHE A 444 -0.66 12.87 -28.08
N PHE A 445 -1.24 12.54 -26.93
CA PHE A 445 -2.40 11.66 -26.83
C PHE A 445 -3.61 12.29 -26.13
N GLY A 446 -3.47 13.46 -25.50
CA GLY A 446 -4.51 14.01 -24.63
C GLY A 446 -5.80 14.43 -25.34
N GLN A 447 -5.79 14.62 -26.66
CA GLN A 447 -7.01 14.89 -27.43
C GLN A 447 -7.80 13.62 -27.76
N ASP A 448 -7.11 12.48 -27.86
CA ASP A 448 -7.68 11.25 -28.42
C ASP A 448 -7.89 10.15 -27.36
N ILE A 449 -7.10 10.17 -26.28
CA ILE A 449 -7.17 9.19 -25.18
C ILE A 449 -7.55 9.90 -23.88
N LEU A 450 -8.65 9.43 -23.27
CA LEU A 450 -9.17 9.92 -22.00
C LEU A 450 -8.17 9.83 -20.84
N ASP A 451 -7.34 8.78 -20.81
CA ASP A 451 -6.28 8.59 -19.82
C ASP A 451 -5.21 9.68 -19.86
N PHE A 452 -5.02 10.36 -20.99
CA PHE A 452 -4.03 11.44 -21.16
C PHE A 452 -4.66 12.82 -21.29
N ALA A 453 -5.99 12.95 -21.12
CA ALA A 453 -6.72 14.19 -21.35
C ALA A 453 -6.39 15.29 -20.34
N THR A 454 -6.14 14.93 -19.09
CA THR A 454 -5.70 15.86 -18.03
C THR A 454 -4.36 15.43 -17.47
N ILE A 455 -3.62 16.38 -16.87
CA ILE A 455 -2.32 16.09 -16.26
C ILE A 455 -2.46 15.04 -15.14
N ASP A 456 -3.52 15.10 -14.34
CA ASP A 456 -3.74 14.14 -13.24
C ASP A 456 -4.00 12.72 -13.76
N ARG A 457 -4.89 12.57 -14.75
CA ARG A 457 -5.12 11.28 -15.43
C ARG A 457 -3.85 10.76 -16.10
N ALA A 458 -3.10 11.65 -16.75
CA ALA A 458 -1.84 11.30 -17.40
C ALA A 458 -0.75 10.90 -16.39
N LEU A 459 -0.70 11.52 -15.21
CA LEU A 459 0.19 11.09 -14.12
C LEU A 459 -0.17 9.68 -13.67
N HIS A 460 -1.45 9.36 -13.50
CA HIS A 460 -1.86 8.00 -13.15
C HIS A 460 -1.57 6.99 -14.29
N ALA A 461 -1.84 7.35 -15.54
CA ALA A 461 -1.57 6.52 -16.71
C ALA A 461 -0.08 6.26 -16.92
N CYS A 462 0.79 7.27 -16.75
CA CYS A 462 2.24 7.10 -16.81
C CYS A 462 2.75 6.21 -15.66
N PHE A 463 2.15 6.30 -14.47
CA PHE A 463 2.50 5.43 -13.35
C PHE A 463 2.13 3.96 -13.64
N ARG A 464 0.93 3.71 -14.18
CA ARG A 464 0.50 2.38 -14.66
C ARG A 464 1.44 1.85 -15.75
N ALA A 465 1.81 2.69 -16.71
CA ALA A 465 2.74 2.31 -17.78
C ALA A 465 4.11 1.90 -17.25
N MET A 466 4.60 2.56 -16.18
CA MET A 466 5.86 2.22 -15.50
C MET A 466 5.82 0.83 -14.84
N LEU A 467 4.63 0.40 -14.37
CA LEU A 467 4.40 -0.91 -13.76
C LEU A 467 4.16 -2.03 -14.79
N GLY A 468 3.99 -1.70 -16.06
CA GLY A 468 3.74 -2.69 -17.10
C GLY A 468 2.35 -2.65 -17.73
N ASP A 469 1.47 -1.77 -17.25
CA ASP A 469 0.07 -1.70 -17.68
C ASP A 469 -0.12 -0.51 -18.64
N TRP A 470 -0.22 -0.79 -19.94
CA TRP A 470 -0.45 0.21 -20.98
C TRP A 470 -1.33 -0.34 -22.09
N ASP A 471 -2.21 0.50 -22.64
CA ASP A 471 -3.04 0.15 -23.80
C ASP A 471 -2.34 0.58 -25.10
N TRP A 472 -1.61 -0.35 -25.71
CA TRP A 472 -0.97 -0.10 -27.01
C TRP A 472 -1.98 0.06 -28.14
N ASP A 473 -3.13 -0.60 -28.08
CA ASP A 473 -4.13 -0.56 -29.15
C ASP A 473 -4.79 0.81 -29.24
N ALA A 474 -5.05 1.46 -28.10
CA ALA A 474 -5.50 2.85 -28.06
C ALA A 474 -4.44 3.82 -28.61
N MET A 475 -3.18 3.68 -28.18
CA MET A 475 -2.09 4.57 -28.63
C MET A 475 -1.75 4.40 -30.12
N GLY A 476 -1.75 3.17 -30.61
CA GLY A 476 -1.40 2.83 -31.99
C GLY A 476 -2.39 3.41 -33.01
N LYS A 477 -3.68 3.53 -32.64
CA LYS A 477 -4.74 4.08 -33.51
C LYS A 477 -4.53 5.55 -33.86
N ILE A 478 -3.92 6.33 -32.98
CA ILE A 478 -3.68 7.78 -33.17
C ILE A 478 -2.49 8.02 -34.11
N GLY A 479 -1.48 7.17 -33.99
CA GLY A 479 -0.30 7.25 -34.83
C GLY A 479 0.82 6.38 -34.32
N ILE A 480 1.04 5.26 -35.02
CA ILE A 480 2.04 4.24 -34.68
C ILE A 480 3.43 4.85 -34.43
N HIS A 481 3.86 5.82 -35.25
CA HIS A 481 5.18 6.43 -35.10
C HIS A 481 5.30 7.31 -33.84
N LYS A 482 4.27 8.09 -33.51
CA LYS A 482 4.26 8.93 -32.30
C LYS A 482 4.18 8.06 -31.04
N ALA A 483 3.27 7.08 -31.07
CA ALA A 483 3.10 6.07 -30.02
C ALA A 483 4.41 5.32 -29.76
N PHE A 484 5.03 4.79 -30.81
CA PHE A 484 6.30 4.08 -30.71
C PHE A 484 7.41 4.97 -30.16
N ALA A 485 7.58 6.19 -30.68
CA ALA A 485 8.66 7.08 -30.23
C ALA A 485 8.51 7.42 -28.74
N TRP A 486 7.33 7.89 -28.31
CA TRP A 486 7.10 8.24 -26.91
C TRP A 486 7.27 7.01 -26.01
N PHE A 487 6.65 5.88 -26.36
CA PHE A 487 6.70 4.65 -25.57
C PHE A 487 8.13 4.10 -25.43
N PHE A 488 8.90 4.10 -26.53
CA PHE A 488 10.29 3.64 -26.53
C PHE A 488 11.14 4.50 -25.60
N PHE A 489 11.07 5.83 -25.72
CA PHE A 489 11.82 6.73 -24.84
C PHE A 489 11.37 6.63 -23.38
N PHE A 490 10.06 6.50 -23.14
CA PHE A 490 9.53 6.28 -21.80
C PHE A 490 10.08 5.00 -21.18
N MET A 491 10.06 3.89 -21.91
CA MET A 491 10.58 2.61 -21.42
C MET A 491 12.09 2.64 -21.15
N VAL A 492 12.87 3.23 -22.03
CA VAL A 492 14.33 3.31 -21.83
C VAL A 492 14.66 4.24 -20.66
N VAL A 493 14.09 5.43 -20.62
CA VAL A 493 14.47 6.45 -19.62
C VAL A 493 13.84 6.16 -18.26
N MET A 494 12.53 5.97 -18.19
CA MET A 494 11.83 5.80 -16.90
C MET A 494 12.06 4.41 -16.30
N VAL A 495 11.92 3.35 -17.10
CA VAL A 495 11.96 1.98 -16.59
C VAL A 495 13.39 1.45 -16.59
N MET A 496 14.09 1.43 -17.72
CA MET A 496 15.42 0.81 -17.79
C MET A 496 16.51 1.60 -17.07
N ILE A 497 16.47 2.94 -17.10
CA ILE A 497 17.50 3.76 -16.45
C ILE A 497 17.07 4.15 -15.03
N LEU A 498 16.00 4.93 -14.88
CA LEU A 498 15.66 5.53 -13.58
C LEU A 498 15.19 4.51 -12.55
N MET A 499 14.31 3.56 -12.89
CA MET A 499 13.87 2.53 -11.94
C MET A 499 15.04 1.63 -11.48
N ASN A 500 15.95 1.26 -12.39
CA ASN A 500 17.11 0.46 -12.03
C ASN A 500 18.12 1.23 -11.17
N MET A 501 18.25 2.55 -11.35
CA MET A 501 19.06 3.40 -10.47
C MET A 501 18.48 3.46 -9.05
N LEU A 502 17.15 3.55 -8.91
CA LEU A 502 16.47 3.46 -7.61
C LEU A 502 16.81 2.14 -6.89
N VAL A 503 16.73 1.02 -7.59
CA VAL A 503 17.07 -0.30 -7.03
C VAL A 503 18.55 -0.36 -6.65
N ALA A 504 19.46 0.20 -7.46
CA ALA A 504 20.89 0.21 -7.17
C ALA A 504 21.21 0.96 -5.86
N ILE A 505 20.66 2.16 -5.67
CA ILE A 505 20.82 2.96 -4.43
C ILE A 505 20.32 2.18 -3.22
N LEU A 506 19.14 1.55 -3.34
CA LEU A 506 18.59 0.73 -2.25
C LEU A 506 19.44 -0.49 -1.93
N MET A 507 20.02 -1.15 -2.94
CA MET A 507 20.87 -2.33 -2.74
C MET A 507 22.21 -1.98 -2.09
N GLU A 508 22.79 -0.82 -2.40
CA GLU A 508 24.00 -0.33 -1.75
C GLU A 508 23.76 -0.07 -0.25
N ALA A 509 22.72 0.72 0.08
CA ALA A 509 22.35 0.98 1.46
C ALA A 509 21.98 -0.30 2.22
N TYR A 510 21.26 -1.22 1.57
CA TYR A 510 20.93 -2.52 2.16
C TYR A 510 22.19 -3.34 2.46
N GLY A 511 23.20 -3.30 1.58
CA GLY A 511 24.49 -3.96 1.76
C GLY A 511 25.18 -3.51 3.05
N VAL A 512 25.29 -2.19 3.27
CA VAL A 512 25.91 -1.59 4.46
C VAL A 512 25.16 -1.99 5.74
N VAL A 513 23.84 -1.80 5.78
CA VAL A 513 23.03 -2.11 6.97
C VAL A 513 23.02 -3.61 7.27
N LYS A 514 23.05 -4.45 6.23
CA LYS A 514 23.14 -5.91 6.39
C LYS A 514 24.45 -6.32 7.04
N ASP A 515 25.56 -5.68 6.68
CA ASP A 515 26.87 -5.98 7.28
C ASP A 515 26.91 -5.59 8.76
N ASP A 516 26.30 -4.47 9.14
CA ASP A 516 26.12 -4.07 10.54
C ASP A 516 25.22 -5.05 11.32
N ALA A 517 24.20 -5.60 10.66
CA ALA A 517 23.25 -6.53 11.27
C ALA A 517 23.80 -7.97 11.41
N LYS A 518 24.85 -8.37 10.67
CA LYS A 518 25.46 -9.72 10.78
C LYS A 518 25.96 -10.01 12.20
N ASN A 519 26.46 -8.99 12.88
CA ASN A 519 26.99 -9.09 14.24
C ASN A 519 25.90 -9.11 15.33
N ALA A 520 24.62 -8.95 14.96
CA ALA A 520 23.52 -8.97 15.91
C ALA A 520 23.00 -10.40 16.17
N ASP A 521 22.74 -10.71 17.45
CA ASP A 521 22.12 -11.96 17.90
C ASP A 521 20.75 -12.18 17.22
N SER A 522 20.42 -13.43 16.88
CA SER A 522 19.10 -13.81 16.35
C SER A 522 17.99 -13.68 17.41
N LEU A 523 16.72 -13.59 16.99
CA LEU A 523 15.57 -13.49 17.93
C LEU A 523 15.57 -14.63 18.96
N LEU A 524 15.70 -15.87 18.49
CA LEU A 524 15.73 -17.04 19.38
C LEU A 524 16.90 -16.99 20.36
N GLN A 525 18.07 -16.55 19.90
CA GLN A 525 19.25 -16.36 20.75
C GLN A 525 19.00 -15.25 21.79
N GLN A 526 18.41 -14.13 21.38
CA GLN A 526 18.05 -13.01 22.26
C GLN A 526 17.01 -13.43 23.30
N THR A 527 15.92 -14.10 22.90
CA THR A 527 14.89 -14.60 23.81
C THR A 527 15.46 -15.63 24.78
N LYS A 528 16.31 -16.57 24.30
CA LYS A 528 17.01 -17.54 25.17
C LYS A 528 17.94 -16.83 26.16
N ASN A 529 18.66 -15.80 25.71
CA ASN A 529 19.51 -14.98 26.56
C ASN A 529 18.70 -14.17 27.58
N LEU A 530 17.56 -13.60 27.20
CA LEU A 530 16.64 -12.88 28.09
C LEU A 530 16.04 -13.81 29.14
N LEU A 531 15.53 -14.98 28.74
CA LEU A 531 15.01 -16.00 29.66
C LEU A 531 16.10 -16.53 30.61
N ARG A 532 17.32 -16.74 30.10
CA ARG A 532 18.48 -17.10 30.91
C ARG A 532 18.80 -16.00 31.94
N ARG A 533 18.85 -14.74 31.52
CA ARG A 533 19.09 -13.57 32.39
C ARG A 533 17.99 -13.42 33.44
N ALA A 534 16.72 -13.60 33.06
CA ALA A 534 15.58 -13.54 33.97
C ALA A 534 15.64 -14.65 35.04
N ARG A 535 16.00 -15.88 34.64
CA ARG A 535 16.22 -17.01 35.57
C ARG A 535 17.41 -16.74 36.51
N GLN A 536 18.51 -16.19 36.01
CA GLN A 536 19.71 -15.84 36.81
C GLN A 536 19.42 -14.72 37.81
N ASN A 537 18.66 -13.69 37.42
CA ASN A 537 18.23 -12.62 38.32
C ASN A 537 17.30 -13.17 39.42
N LYS A 538 16.35 -14.06 39.07
CA LYS A 538 15.48 -14.70 40.06
C LYS A 538 16.25 -15.58 41.06
N ARG A 539 17.39 -16.14 40.65
CA ARG A 539 18.31 -16.92 41.50
C ARG A 539 19.36 -16.06 42.24
N LYS A 540 19.33 -14.73 42.09
CA LYS A 540 20.33 -13.79 42.64
C LYS A 540 21.79 -14.05 42.19
N GLU A 541 21.98 -14.77 41.09
CA GLU A 541 23.31 -15.01 40.49
C GLU A 541 23.80 -13.81 39.66
N ARG A 542 22.91 -12.84 39.40
CA ARG A 542 23.17 -11.66 38.57
C ARG A 542 22.32 -10.48 39.07
N VAL A 543 22.90 -9.28 39.01
CA VAL A 543 22.20 -8.01 39.31
C VAL A 543 21.71 -7.36 38.00
N ASN A 544 20.54 -6.71 38.01
CA ASN A 544 20.01 -6.01 36.84
C ASN A 544 20.82 -4.74 36.54
N LEU A 545 20.87 -4.31 35.27
CA LEU A 545 21.56 -3.07 34.88
C LEU A 545 20.92 -1.83 35.51
N THR A 546 19.59 -1.82 35.72
CA THR A 546 18.88 -0.71 36.38
C THR A 546 19.40 -0.50 37.79
N THR A 547 19.63 -1.56 38.56
CA THR A 547 20.19 -1.49 39.91
C THR A 547 21.63 -0.96 39.92
N ILE A 548 22.42 -1.28 38.89
CA ILE A 548 23.79 -0.75 38.73
C ILE A 548 23.72 0.75 38.42
N TRP A 549 22.82 1.16 37.54
CA TRP A 549 22.58 2.56 37.19
C TRP A 549 22.10 3.38 38.40
N ASP A 550 21.11 2.90 39.13
CA ASP A 550 20.56 3.57 40.31
C ASP A 550 21.62 3.73 41.40
N ALA A 551 22.51 2.74 41.58
CA ALA A 551 23.59 2.82 42.55
C ALA A 551 24.67 3.85 42.16
N LEU A 552 25.00 3.96 40.87
CA LEU A 552 25.92 5.00 40.36
C LEU A 552 25.31 6.40 40.45
N ARG A 553 24.02 6.53 40.17
CA ARG A 553 23.25 7.77 40.31
C ARG A 553 23.20 8.24 41.76
N LYS A 554 22.98 7.32 42.69
CA LYS A 554 22.97 7.62 44.14
C LYS A 554 24.33 8.06 44.68
N ASP A 555 25.44 7.57 44.11
CA ASP A 555 26.81 8.02 44.46
C ASP A 555 27.06 9.49 44.07
N HIS A 556 26.31 10.01 43.09
CA HIS A 556 26.40 11.38 42.58
C HIS A 556 25.19 12.24 42.99
N ASN A 557 24.61 12.00 44.18
CA ASN A 557 23.47 12.76 44.73
C ASN A 557 22.24 12.82 43.81
N ASP A 558 21.97 11.76 43.03
CA ASP A 558 20.87 11.68 42.07
C ASP A 558 20.92 12.70 40.91
N ASP A 559 22.06 13.38 40.72
CA ASP A 559 22.29 14.30 39.60
C ASP A 559 22.83 13.54 38.37
N GLU A 560 22.00 13.42 37.34
CA GLU A 560 22.29 12.68 36.11
C GLU A 560 23.32 13.41 35.22
N ASP A 561 23.27 14.74 35.16
CA ASP A 561 24.17 15.54 34.34
C ASP A 561 25.58 15.54 34.93
N ALA A 562 25.67 15.64 36.26
CA ALA A 562 26.95 15.52 36.99
C ALA A 562 27.59 14.14 36.81
N LEU A 563 26.79 13.06 36.83
CA LEU A 563 27.27 11.69 36.59
C LEU A 563 27.82 11.51 35.17
N LEU A 564 27.10 12.00 34.15
CA LEU A 564 27.51 11.86 32.74
C LEU A 564 28.71 12.73 32.35
N SER A 565 28.89 13.86 33.02
CA SER A 565 30.06 14.75 32.85
C SER A 565 31.31 14.34 33.65
N SER A 566 31.19 13.33 34.52
CA SER A 566 32.26 12.90 35.41
C SER A 566 33.40 12.21 34.66
N GLU A 567 34.62 12.75 34.76
CA GLU A 567 35.84 12.13 34.20
C GLU A 567 36.38 10.96 35.06
N ARG A 568 35.67 10.57 36.12
CA ARG A 568 36.15 9.57 37.08
C ARG A 568 36.21 8.18 36.44
N LYS A 569 37.38 7.55 36.49
CA LYS A 569 37.57 6.17 35.99
C LYS A 569 36.87 5.14 36.87
N ILE A 570 35.90 4.43 36.30
CA ILE A 570 35.13 3.39 36.98
C ILE A 570 35.89 2.06 36.92
N THR A 571 36.34 1.56 38.08
CA THR A 571 37.05 0.27 38.16
C THR A 571 36.12 -0.87 38.62
N PRO A 572 36.43 -2.15 38.31
CA PRO A 572 35.61 -3.28 38.77
C PRO A 572 35.52 -3.42 40.29
N ARG A 573 36.49 -2.88 41.04
CA ARG A 573 36.48 -2.85 42.50
C ARG A 573 35.48 -1.80 43.00
N TYR A 574 35.59 -0.58 42.48
CA TYR A 574 34.66 0.50 42.78
C TYR A 574 33.19 0.13 42.48
N LEU A 575 32.93 -0.58 41.38
CA LEU A 575 31.58 -1.04 41.04
C LEU A 575 31.02 -2.09 42.03
N ARG A 576 31.89 -2.85 42.71
CA ARG A 576 31.49 -3.80 43.75
C ARG A 576 31.22 -3.13 45.09
N ASP A 577 31.90 -2.02 45.36
CA ASP A 577 31.76 -1.28 46.61
C ASP A 577 30.44 -0.48 46.62
N ILE A 578 30.00 -0.01 45.44
CA ILE A 578 28.75 0.74 45.27
C ILE A 578 27.53 -0.17 45.06
N VAL A 579 27.68 -1.30 44.35
CA VAL A 579 26.55 -2.18 44.01
C VAL A 579 26.51 -3.39 44.92
N GLU A 580 25.53 -3.45 45.83
CA GLU A 580 25.31 -4.59 46.72
C GLU A 580 25.07 -5.90 45.95
N GLY A 581 25.89 -6.91 46.21
CA GLY A 581 25.68 -8.28 45.72
C GLY A 581 26.11 -8.54 44.26
N ILE A 582 26.86 -7.65 43.61
CA ILE A 582 27.34 -7.91 42.25
C ILE A 582 28.52 -8.91 42.22
N PRO A 583 28.44 -10.00 41.41
CA PRO A 583 29.58 -10.89 41.21
C PRO A 583 30.76 -10.19 40.53
N ALA A 584 31.99 -10.49 40.94
CA ALA A 584 33.19 -9.90 40.36
C ALA A 584 33.33 -10.16 38.85
N SER A 585 32.91 -11.34 38.39
CA SER A 585 32.87 -11.71 36.97
C SER A 585 31.84 -10.88 36.18
N GLN A 586 30.72 -10.51 36.80
CA GLN A 586 29.73 -9.64 36.18
C GLN A 586 30.25 -8.21 36.08
N ALA A 587 30.83 -7.65 37.16
CA ALA A 587 31.35 -6.29 37.16
C ALA A 587 32.42 -6.06 36.07
N LEU A 588 33.37 -7.00 35.95
CA LEU A 588 34.41 -6.95 34.91
C LEU A 588 33.81 -7.02 33.51
N ARG A 589 32.86 -7.94 33.28
CA ARG A 589 32.21 -8.09 31.97
C ARG A 589 31.39 -6.86 31.59
N THR A 590 30.63 -6.28 32.53
CA THR A 590 29.81 -5.09 32.26
C THR A 590 30.70 -3.92 31.87
N LEU A 591 31.79 -3.68 32.59
CA LEU A 591 32.75 -2.61 32.26
C LEU A 591 33.43 -2.86 30.92
N LYS A 592 33.90 -4.09 30.66
CA LYS A 592 34.51 -4.45 29.37
C LYS A 592 33.55 -4.25 28.21
N ASN A 593 32.31 -4.71 28.34
CA ASN A 593 31.29 -4.53 27.31
C ASN A 593 30.95 -3.04 27.09
N SER A 594 30.85 -2.26 28.17
CA SER A 594 30.55 -0.83 28.09
C SER A 594 31.69 -0.06 27.41
N GLN A 595 32.94 -0.40 27.72
CA GLN A 595 34.12 0.15 27.04
C GLN A 595 34.10 -0.22 25.54
N THR A 596 33.85 -1.49 25.22
CA THR A 596 33.80 -1.94 23.82
C THR A 596 32.68 -1.24 23.03
N ASP A 597 31.53 -0.97 23.66
CA ASP A 597 30.42 -0.24 23.04
C ASP A 597 30.70 1.27 22.90
N TYR A 598 31.50 1.84 23.80
CA TYR A 598 31.99 3.22 23.70
C TYR A 598 33.02 3.37 22.58
N ASP A 599 34.03 2.48 22.55
CA ASP A 599 35.07 2.45 21.53
C ASP A 599 34.43 2.34 20.14
N LYS A 600 33.44 1.46 19.96
CA LYS A 600 32.68 1.35 18.69
C LYS A 600 31.93 2.61 18.26
N LYS A 601 31.56 3.50 19.19
CA LYS A 601 30.82 4.73 18.88
C LYS A 601 31.74 5.92 18.66
N VAL A 602 32.91 5.92 19.30
CA VAL A 602 33.84 7.06 19.35
C VAL A 602 35.02 6.87 18.41
N ASP A 603 35.47 5.64 18.20
CA ASP A 603 36.54 5.36 17.25
C ASP A 603 36.05 5.66 15.83
N PRO A 604 36.78 6.49 15.05
CA PRO A 604 36.45 6.72 13.66
C PRO A 604 36.55 5.41 12.88
N ALA A 605 35.72 5.27 11.85
CA ALA A 605 35.78 4.12 10.96
C ALA A 605 37.19 4.02 10.37
N PHE A 606 37.78 2.83 10.39
CA PHE A 606 39.17 2.60 9.94
C PHE A 606 39.32 2.99 8.46
N GLU A 607 40.06 4.07 8.16
CA GLU A 607 40.29 4.54 6.80
C GLU A 607 41.63 4.02 6.27
N LEU A 608 41.74 3.88 4.94
CA LEU A 608 42.96 3.37 4.30
C LEU A 608 44.20 4.23 4.61
N GLN A 609 44.01 5.50 4.99
CA GLN A 609 45.09 6.41 5.39
C GLN A 609 45.70 6.05 6.76
N ASP A 610 44.94 5.45 7.66
CA ASP A 610 45.44 4.99 8.97
C ASP A 610 46.47 3.87 8.82
N PHE A 611 46.35 3.08 7.74
CA PHE A 611 47.31 2.04 7.38
C PHE A 611 48.70 2.61 7.08
N LYS A 612 48.79 3.84 6.55
CA LYS A 612 50.05 4.51 6.19
C LYS A 612 50.94 4.75 7.42
N VAL A 613 50.34 5.08 8.56
CA VAL A 613 51.08 5.33 9.81
C VAL A 613 51.71 4.03 10.32
N GLY A 614 50.95 2.94 10.29
CA GLY A 614 51.46 1.61 10.62
C GLY A 614 52.60 1.17 9.70
N LEU A 615 52.45 1.39 8.39
CA LEU A 615 53.46 1.05 7.38
C LEU A 615 54.76 1.85 7.58
N THR A 616 54.65 3.15 7.87
CA THR A 616 55.81 4.03 8.09
C THR A 616 56.59 3.63 9.36
N SER A 617 55.89 3.23 10.43
CA SER A 617 56.50 2.68 11.64
C SER A 617 57.21 1.34 11.37
N MET A 618 56.65 0.51 10.49
CA MET A 618 57.27 -0.75 10.09
C MET A 618 58.54 -0.53 9.26
N VAL A 619 58.52 0.41 8.31
CA VAL A 619 59.67 0.79 7.48
C VAL A 619 60.80 1.36 8.35
N THR A 620 60.49 2.29 9.24
CA THR A 620 61.51 2.85 10.15
C THR A 620 62.13 1.80 11.07
N ARG A 621 61.35 0.83 11.58
CA ARG A 621 61.90 -0.31 12.35
C ARG A 621 62.83 -1.19 11.52
N LEU A 622 62.55 -1.34 10.23
CA LEU A 622 63.42 -2.03 9.26
C LEU A 622 64.72 -1.26 9.00
N ASP A 623 64.66 0.06 8.87
CA ASP A 623 65.85 0.90 8.70
C ASP A 623 66.77 0.82 9.93
N TYR A 624 66.20 0.89 11.13
CA TYR A 624 66.98 0.74 12.38
C TYR A 624 67.57 -0.66 12.54
N SER A 625 66.86 -1.72 12.12
CA SER A 625 67.41 -3.08 12.19
C SER A 625 68.55 -3.29 11.19
N ALA A 626 68.46 -2.70 10.00
CA ALA A 626 69.54 -2.69 9.00
C ALA A 626 70.76 -1.89 9.49
N LEU A 627 70.55 -0.74 10.13
CA LEU A 627 71.63 0.07 10.70
C LEU A 627 72.33 -0.66 11.86
N CYS A 628 71.56 -1.35 12.72
CA CYS A 628 72.11 -2.18 13.78
C CYS A 628 72.92 -3.36 13.22
N ALA A 629 72.43 -4.03 12.17
CA ALA A 629 73.11 -5.16 11.55
C ALA A 629 74.44 -4.74 10.91
N THR A 630 74.47 -3.61 10.20
CA THR A 630 75.69 -3.05 9.60
C THR A 630 76.70 -2.60 10.67
N TYR A 631 76.25 -1.93 11.72
CA TYR A 631 77.11 -1.57 12.86
C TYR A 631 77.69 -2.81 13.57
N LEU A 632 76.87 -3.85 13.78
CA LEU A 632 77.31 -5.08 14.42
C LEU A 632 78.36 -5.81 13.57
N SER A 633 78.14 -5.87 12.25
CA SER A 633 79.09 -6.47 11.30
C SER A 633 80.45 -5.77 11.33
N GLU A 634 80.45 -4.43 11.32
CA GLU A 634 81.70 -3.66 11.34
C GLU A 634 82.42 -3.76 12.68
N LYS A 635 81.68 -3.78 13.80
CA LYS A 635 82.27 -4.01 15.13
C LYS A 635 82.85 -5.41 15.27
N ILE A 636 82.18 -6.43 14.75
CA ILE A 636 82.70 -7.80 14.71
C ILE A 636 84.01 -7.85 13.92
N ARG A 637 84.08 -7.17 12.78
CA ARG A 637 85.30 -7.08 11.97
C ARG A 637 86.45 -6.42 12.73
N GLN A 638 86.21 -5.29 13.39
CA GLN A 638 87.20 -4.63 14.24
C GLN A 638 87.71 -5.55 15.37
N TYR A 639 86.82 -6.31 16.01
CA TYR A 639 87.23 -7.26 17.04
C TYR A 639 88.04 -8.43 16.48
N GLN A 640 87.76 -8.88 15.26
CA GLN A 640 88.55 -9.90 14.57
C GLN A 640 89.94 -9.39 14.21
N ASP A 641 90.06 -8.14 13.74
CA ASP A 641 91.35 -7.54 13.39
C ASP A 641 92.23 -7.34 14.63
N LEU A 642 91.64 -6.90 15.75
CA LEU A 642 92.32 -6.79 17.04
C LEU A 642 92.72 -8.16 17.61
N ALA A 643 91.85 -9.18 17.49
CA ALA A 643 92.16 -10.54 17.95
C ALA A 643 93.29 -11.20 17.12
N LYS A 644 93.34 -10.93 15.81
CA LYS A 644 94.45 -11.36 14.94
C LYS A 644 95.76 -10.65 15.29
N ALA A 645 95.72 -9.36 15.64
CA ALA A 645 96.89 -8.61 16.07
C ALA A 645 97.46 -9.09 17.43
N GLU A 646 96.61 -9.64 18.31
CA GLU A 646 97.02 -10.21 19.61
C GLU A 646 97.46 -11.69 19.55
N GLY A 647 97.46 -12.32 18.37
CA GLY A 647 97.89 -13.72 18.20
C GLY A 647 96.99 -14.75 18.89
N ARG A 648 95.72 -14.41 19.17
CA ARG A 648 94.73 -15.35 19.72
C ARG A 648 93.96 -16.02 18.59
N ASP A 649 93.81 -17.33 18.69
CA ASP A 649 93.13 -18.17 17.68
C ASP A 649 91.63 -17.81 17.60
N THR A 650 91.20 -17.26 16.47
CA THR A 650 89.83 -16.75 16.23
C THR A 650 88.86 -17.78 15.65
N GLY A 651 89.27 -19.05 15.51
CA GLY A 651 88.53 -20.10 14.79
C GLY A 651 87.11 -20.41 15.31
N GLY A 652 86.75 -19.97 16.52
CA GLY A 652 85.39 -20.12 17.05
C GLY A 652 84.36 -19.13 16.49
N PHE A 653 84.80 -17.94 16.05
CA PHE A 653 83.90 -16.86 15.62
C PHE A 653 83.60 -16.89 14.12
N GLU A 654 84.56 -17.37 13.32
CA GLU A 654 84.46 -17.49 11.86
C GLU A 654 83.36 -18.49 11.45
N LYS A 655 83.19 -19.55 12.25
CA LYS A 655 82.16 -20.57 12.04
C LYS A 655 80.73 -20.08 12.34
N ALA A 656 80.60 -19.11 13.25
CA ALA A 656 79.29 -18.53 13.61
C ALA A 656 78.80 -17.53 12.55
N LEU A 657 79.71 -16.83 11.85
CA LEU A 657 79.38 -15.87 10.79
C LEU A 657 78.98 -16.54 9.47
N THR A 658 79.61 -17.67 9.11
CA THR A 658 79.23 -18.46 7.92
C THR A 658 77.79 -18.97 7.98
N THR A 659 77.28 -19.31 9.17
CA THR A 659 75.86 -19.70 9.36
C THR A 659 74.87 -18.54 9.24
N LEU A 660 75.36 -17.29 9.23
CA LEU A 660 74.53 -16.07 9.17
C LEU A 660 74.63 -15.33 7.82
N SER A 661 75.32 -15.89 6.82
CA SER A 661 75.52 -15.23 5.53
C SER A 661 74.30 -15.36 4.60
N LEU A 662 73.69 -14.22 4.26
CA LEU A 662 72.95 -14.02 3.01
C LEU A 662 73.98 -13.88 1.87
N PRO A 663 73.68 -14.34 0.64
CA PRO A 663 74.67 -14.52 -0.41
C PRO A 663 75.05 -13.17 -1.03
N LEU A 664 76.21 -12.64 -0.64
CA LEU A 664 76.86 -11.54 -1.35
C LEU A 664 78.13 -12.10 -2.01
N GLY A 665 78.16 -12.04 -3.34
CA GLY A 665 79.22 -12.57 -4.18
C GLY A 665 80.56 -11.87 -3.99
N ASP A 666 81.61 -12.63 -4.27
CA ASP A 666 83.04 -12.32 -4.04
C ASP A 666 83.50 -11.00 -4.67
N PHE A 667 84.34 -10.26 -3.94
CA PHE A 667 85.14 -9.16 -4.47
C PHE A 667 86.63 -9.37 -4.12
N GLU A 668 87.44 -9.65 -5.14
CA GLU A 668 88.90 -9.55 -5.10
C GLU A 668 89.35 -8.11 -5.41
N GLY A 669 90.38 -7.64 -4.68
CA GLY A 669 91.22 -6.51 -5.06
C GLY A 669 91.05 -5.24 -4.22
N ALA A 670 91.96 -5.03 -3.25
CA ALA A 670 92.07 -3.80 -2.48
C ALA A 670 93.22 -2.91 -3.00
N PRO A 671 92.99 -1.61 -3.26
CA PRO A 671 94.04 -0.61 -3.30
C PRO A 671 94.03 0.29 -2.05
N THR A 672 95.23 0.66 -1.63
CA THR A 672 95.57 1.47 -0.45
C THR A 672 95.53 2.96 -0.78
N ASP A 673 94.51 3.72 -0.34
CA ASP A 673 94.59 5.17 -0.04
C ASP A 673 93.27 5.73 0.54
N VAL A 674 93.38 6.70 1.47
CA VAL A 674 92.33 7.16 2.41
C VAL A 674 91.27 8.09 1.78
N GLU A 675 91.57 8.84 0.72
CA GLU A 675 90.54 9.64 -0.01
C GLU A 675 89.58 8.78 -0.85
N THR A 676 89.93 7.52 -1.10
CA THR A 676 89.08 6.55 -1.81
C THR A 676 88.02 5.92 -0.90
N TYR A 677 88.15 6.03 0.42
CA TYR A 677 87.26 5.40 1.40
C TYR A 677 85.91 6.11 1.55
N GLU A 678 85.85 7.44 1.48
CA GLU A 678 84.56 8.16 1.51
C GLU A 678 83.73 7.89 0.25
N ASN A 679 84.38 7.87 -0.92
CA ASN A 679 83.72 7.51 -2.18
C ASN A 679 83.30 6.02 -2.23
N SER A 680 84.09 5.11 -1.62
CA SER A 680 83.73 3.69 -1.53
C SER A 680 82.63 3.42 -0.51
N ALA A 681 82.55 4.18 0.59
CA ALA A 681 81.47 4.09 1.58
C ALA A 681 80.17 4.70 1.05
N GLU A 682 80.23 5.81 0.31
CA GLU A 682 79.07 6.36 -0.42
C GLU A 682 78.62 5.42 -1.53
N GLN A 683 79.51 4.80 -2.30
CA GLN A 683 79.16 3.77 -3.28
C GLN A 683 78.60 2.50 -2.64
N ALA A 684 79.10 2.07 -1.48
CA ALA A 684 78.54 0.95 -0.74
C ALA A 684 77.14 1.30 -0.18
N LEU A 685 76.96 2.52 0.34
CA LEU A 685 75.66 3.02 0.79
C LEU A 685 74.67 3.17 -0.37
N GLU A 686 75.12 3.59 -1.55
CA GLU A 686 74.28 3.66 -2.75
C GLU A 686 73.91 2.27 -3.26
N LYS A 687 74.85 1.31 -3.25
CA LYS A 687 74.57 -0.09 -3.58
C LYS A 687 73.65 -0.77 -2.58
N VAL A 688 73.76 -0.47 -1.28
CA VAL A 688 72.83 -0.96 -0.25
C VAL A 688 71.46 -0.28 -0.39
N LYS A 689 71.40 1.01 -0.73
CA LYS A 689 70.14 1.70 -1.07
C LYS A 689 69.52 1.17 -2.36
N ALA A 690 70.31 0.79 -3.35
CA ALA A 690 69.87 0.15 -4.58
C ALA A 690 69.37 -1.27 -4.32
N LEU A 691 70.09 -2.06 -3.51
CA LEU A 691 69.68 -3.40 -3.09
C LEU A 691 68.44 -3.37 -2.20
N ALA A 692 68.31 -2.37 -1.31
CA ALA A 692 67.12 -2.15 -0.50
C ALA A 692 65.94 -1.68 -1.35
N ARG A 693 66.19 -0.88 -2.41
CA ARG A 693 65.17 -0.54 -3.41
C ARG A 693 64.74 -1.77 -4.20
N ASP A 694 65.68 -2.57 -4.69
CA ASP A 694 65.41 -3.81 -5.44
C ASP A 694 64.67 -4.82 -4.57
N HIS A 695 65.08 -5.05 -3.31
CA HIS A 695 64.34 -5.90 -2.38
C HIS A 695 63.00 -5.28 -1.95
N SER A 696 62.86 -3.95 -1.91
CA SER A 696 61.56 -3.32 -1.65
C SER A 696 60.61 -3.45 -2.83
N THR A 697 61.11 -3.44 -4.06
CA THR A 697 60.33 -3.74 -5.26
C THR A 697 60.04 -5.23 -5.37
N GLU A 698 60.96 -6.11 -4.98
CA GLU A 698 60.77 -7.56 -4.93
C GLU A 698 59.84 -7.97 -3.77
N MET A 699 59.82 -7.21 -2.67
CA MET A 699 58.88 -7.37 -1.57
C MET A 699 57.54 -6.71 -1.88
N ALA A 700 57.49 -5.65 -2.69
CA ALA A 700 56.24 -5.10 -3.23
C ALA A 700 55.63 -6.05 -4.28
N ASP A 701 56.45 -6.66 -5.13
CA ASP A 701 56.05 -7.70 -6.08
C ASP A 701 55.73 -9.00 -5.34
N GLY A 702 56.42 -9.30 -4.24
CA GLY A 702 56.12 -10.41 -3.33
C GLY A 702 54.84 -10.19 -2.53
N ILE A 703 54.56 -8.96 -2.08
CA ILE A 703 53.29 -8.57 -1.47
C ILE A 703 52.19 -8.56 -2.51
N ALA A 704 52.45 -8.15 -3.75
CA ALA A 704 51.50 -8.24 -4.86
C ALA A 704 51.25 -9.70 -5.29
N ALA A 705 52.26 -10.56 -5.19
CA ALA A 705 52.16 -11.99 -5.44
C ALA A 705 51.42 -12.69 -4.29
N ILE A 706 51.66 -12.32 -3.03
CA ILE A 706 50.92 -12.81 -1.85
C ILE A 706 49.50 -12.26 -1.83
N LEU A 707 49.26 -10.99 -2.20
CA LEU A 707 47.91 -10.46 -2.40
C LEU A 707 47.24 -11.11 -3.60
N GLY A 708 47.98 -11.42 -4.65
CA GLY A 708 47.50 -12.17 -5.81
C GLY A 708 47.18 -13.62 -5.45
N GLU A 709 47.96 -14.25 -4.59
CA GLU A 709 47.78 -15.61 -4.08
C GLU A 709 46.65 -15.67 -3.05
N GLU A 710 46.53 -14.70 -2.14
CA GLU A 710 45.39 -14.52 -1.24
C GLU A 710 44.13 -14.10 -1.99
N MET A 711 44.20 -13.26 -3.04
CA MET A 711 43.05 -12.99 -3.93
C MET A 711 42.67 -14.22 -4.73
N GLN A 712 43.63 -15.00 -5.24
CA GLN A 712 43.36 -16.28 -5.88
C GLN A 712 42.85 -17.32 -4.88
N GLU A 713 43.25 -17.27 -3.62
CA GLU A 713 42.75 -18.14 -2.55
C GLU A 713 41.35 -17.69 -2.12
N LEU A 714 41.06 -16.39 -2.09
CA LEU A 714 39.74 -15.80 -1.91
C LEU A 714 38.82 -16.12 -3.10
N GLU A 715 39.31 -16.02 -4.34
CA GLU A 715 38.60 -16.45 -5.53
C GLU A 715 38.41 -17.96 -5.55
N LYS A 716 39.40 -18.77 -5.14
CA LYS A 716 39.26 -20.22 -4.96
C LYS A 716 38.28 -20.56 -3.84
N ARG A 717 38.22 -19.79 -2.74
CA ARG A 717 37.24 -19.93 -1.65
C ARG A 717 35.84 -19.52 -2.11
N GLN A 718 35.70 -18.45 -2.88
CA GLN A 718 34.45 -18.06 -3.53
C GLN A 718 34.03 -19.07 -4.60
N HIS A 719 34.97 -19.66 -5.33
CA HIS A 719 34.73 -20.66 -6.35
C HIS A 719 34.42 -22.04 -5.74
N THR A 720 35.03 -22.40 -4.62
CA THR A 720 34.66 -23.58 -3.82
C THR A 720 33.33 -23.37 -3.09
N GLN A 721 33.01 -22.16 -2.63
CA GLN A 721 31.66 -21.83 -2.16
C GLN A 721 30.63 -21.88 -3.30
N ARG A 722 30.94 -21.35 -4.49
CA ARG A 722 30.08 -21.50 -5.68
C ARG A 722 29.95 -22.96 -6.12
N LYS A 723 31.02 -23.75 -6.08
CA LYS A 723 30.97 -25.19 -6.36
C LYS A 723 30.19 -25.95 -5.29
N ALA A 724 30.30 -25.57 -4.01
CA ALA A 724 29.51 -26.13 -2.91
C ALA A 724 28.03 -25.77 -3.08
N ILE A 725 27.72 -24.52 -3.47
CA ILE A 725 26.36 -24.08 -3.81
C ILE A 725 25.83 -24.82 -5.04
N ASN A 726 26.66 -25.03 -6.07
CA ASN A 726 26.26 -25.77 -7.26
C ASN A 726 26.11 -27.28 -6.96
N THR A 727 26.95 -27.87 -6.10
CA THR A 727 26.78 -29.28 -5.67
C THR A 727 25.60 -29.45 -4.74
N THR A 728 25.28 -28.47 -3.88
CA THR A 728 24.02 -28.51 -3.12
C THR A 728 22.82 -28.27 -4.01
N CYS A 729 22.91 -27.40 -5.03
CA CYS A 729 21.88 -27.27 -6.06
C CYS A 729 21.72 -28.54 -6.90
N GLU A 730 22.80 -29.22 -7.30
CA GLU A 730 22.77 -30.52 -7.99
C GLU A 730 22.24 -31.63 -7.09
N GLN A 731 22.58 -31.65 -5.80
CA GLN A 731 21.99 -32.58 -4.83
C GLN A 731 20.51 -32.31 -4.61
N LEU A 732 20.09 -31.04 -4.58
CA LEU A 732 18.69 -30.63 -4.52
C LEU A 732 17.95 -30.97 -5.83
N GLN A 733 18.61 -30.87 -6.98
CA GLN A 733 18.07 -31.31 -8.27
C GLN A 733 17.96 -32.83 -8.34
N ARG A 734 18.96 -33.59 -7.88
CA ARG A 734 18.87 -35.06 -7.76
C ARG A 734 17.80 -35.50 -6.76
N LEU A 735 17.61 -34.76 -5.67
CA LEU A 735 16.50 -34.98 -4.74
C LEU A 735 15.16 -34.68 -5.42
N ARG A 736 15.08 -33.60 -6.20
CA ARG A 736 13.89 -33.25 -6.99
C ARG A 736 13.59 -34.30 -8.06
N ASP A 737 14.60 -34.84 -8.72
CA ASP A 737 14.49 -35.90 -9.72
C ASP A 737 14.13 -37.24 -9.06
N MET A 738 14.65 -37.54 -7.87
CA MET A 738 14.21 -38.68 -7.06
C MET A 738 12.75 -38.53 -6.64
N VAL A 739 12.32 -37.33 -6.24
CA VAL A 739 10.92 -37.04 -5.90
C VAL A 739 10.03 -37.16 -7.13
N HIS A 740 10.48 -36.69 -8.30
CA HIS A 740 9.79 -36.93 -9.56
C HIS A 740 9.76 -38.41 -9.94
N HIS A 741 10.84 -39.16 -9.72
CA HIS A 741 10.88 -40.60 -9.95
C HIS A 741 9.95 -41.34 -9.00
N LEU A 742 9.91 -40.98 -7.72
CA LEU A 742 8.96 -41.48 -6.72
C LEU A 742 7.52 -41.12 -7.08
N SER A 743 7.27 -39.91 -7.53
CA SER A 743 5.96 -39.49 -8.02
C SER A 743 5.56 -40.24 -9.29
N SER A 744 6.50 -40.50 -10.21
CA SER A 744 6.25 -41.27 -11.44
C SER A 744 6.05 -42.76 -11.13
N THR A 745 6.80 -43.33 -10.18
CA THR A 745 6.59 -44.72 -9.74
C THR A 745 5.32 -44.86 -8.95
N CYS A 746 4.91 -43.86 -8.16
CA CYS A 746 3.57 -43.82 -7.55
C CYS A 746 2.48 -43.68 -8.62
N ALA A 747 2.70 -42.91 -9.69
CA ALA A 747 1.77 -42.81 -10.82
C ALA A 747 1.73 -44.11 -11.65
N ASP A 748 2.86 -44.81 -11.83
CA ASP A 748 2.96 -46.10 -12.50
C ASP A 748 2.35 -47.21 -11.64
N ILE A 749 2.54 -47.18 -10.31
CA ILE A 749 1.86 -48.06 -9.36
C ILE A 749 0.36 -47.75 -9.37
N SER A 750 -0.04 -46.48 -9.46
CA SER A 750 -1.44 -46.05 -9.60
C SER A 750 -2.04 -46.51 -10.92
N ASN A 751 -1.28 -46.46 -12.03
CA ASN A 751 -1.65 -46.96 -13.35
C ASN A 751 -1.68 -48.49 -13.39
N LEU A 752 -0.76 -49.18 -12.72
CA LEU A 752 -0.76 -50.63 -12.53
C LEU A 752 -1.91 -51.06 -11.63
N THR A 753 -2.25 -50.31 -10.58
CA THR A 753 -3.43 -50.59 -9.74
C THR A 753 -4.74 -50.23 -10.43
N THR A 754 -4.77 -49.26 -11.36
CA THR A 754 -5.94 -49.04 -12.23
C THR A 754 -6.01 -50.05 -13.37
N GLN A 755 -4.89 -50.56 -13.89
CA GLN A 755 -4.88 -51.68 -14.84
C GLN A 755 -5.25 -53.02 -14.17
N LEU A 756 -4.79 -53.26 -12.94
CA LEU A 756 -5.22 -54.40 -12.10
C LEU A 756 -6.64 -54.21 -11.54
N GLY A 757 -7.12 -52.95 -11.48
CA GLY A 757 -8.44 -52.54 -11.00
C GLY A 757 -9.48 -52.33 -12.11
N GLN A 758 -9.11 -52.53 -13.38
CA GLN A 758 -10.07 -52.62 -14.48
C GLN A 758 -10.48 -54.09 -14.64
N PRO A 759 -11.72 -54.47 -14.30
CA PRO A 759 -12.22 -55.79 -14.65
C PRO A 759 -12.32 -55.86 -16.17
N THR A 760 -11.58 -56.77 -16.78
CA THR A 760 -11.83 -57.25 -18.14
C THR A 760 -13.24 -57.84 -18.21
N ALA A 761 -14.21 -56.97 -18.48
CA ALA A 761 -15.61 -57.27 -18.74
C ALA A 761 -15.79 -57.90 -20.14
N SER A 762 -15.07 -58.98 -20.42
CA SER A 762 -15.22 -59.74 -21.67
C SER A 762 -14.95 -61.25 -21.57
N ALA A 763 -14.90 -61.83 -20.35
CA ALA A 763 -14.74 -63.29 -20.19
C ALA A 763 -15.67 -63.95 -19.14
N LEU A 764 -16.83 -63.35 -18.83
CA LEU A 764 -17.93 -64.03 -18.13
C LEU A 764 -19.18 -64.07 -19.02
N ARG A 765 -19.16 -64.99 -19.98
CA ARG A 765 -20.36 -65.69 -20.45
C ARG A 765 -20.00 -67.17 -20.58
N GLY A 766 -20.33 -67.93 -19.53
CA GLY A 766 -20.18 -69.38 -19.55
C GLY A 766 -20.38 -70.02 -18.20
N ALA A 767 -21.63 -70.42 -17.95
CA ALA A 767 -22.05 -71.51 -17.06
C ALA A 767 -22.13 -71.28 -15.54
N GLU A 768 -23.36 -70.96 -15.13
CA GLU A 768 -24.20 -71.55 -14.07
C GLU A 768 -23.63 -71.94 -12.69
N VAL A 769 -24.34 -71.39 -11.70
CA VAL A 769 -24.18 -71.50 -10.25
C VAL A 769 -24.96 -72.70 -9.72
N VAL A 770 -24.27 -73.58 -8.97
CA VAL A 770 -24.91 -74.54 -8.05
C VAL A 770 -24.26 -74.37 -6.66
N PRO A 771 -25.03 -74.08 -5.59
CA PRO A 771 -24.48 -73.95 -4.25
C PRO A 771 -24.31 -75.34 -3.58
N PRO A 772 -23.14 -75.68 -3.01
CA PRO A 772 -22.96 -76.95 -2.32
C PRO A 772 -23.18 -76.85 -0.80
N ARG A 773 -23.59 -78.00 -0.27
CA ARG A 773 -23.96 -78.36 1.08
C ARG A 773 -22.90 -78.09 2.15
N VAL A 774 -23.39 -77.73 3.34
CA VAL A 774 -22.75 -77.94 4.64
C VAL A 774 -22.63 -79.44 4.92
N ILE A 775 -21.45 -79.90 5.34
CA ILE A 775 -21.28 -81.20 6.01
C ILE A 775 -20.64 -80.93 7.37
N MET A 776 -21.36 -81.33 8.42
CA MET A 776 -20.82 -81.54 9.75
C MET A 776 -19.95 -82.79 9.74
N ASP A 777 -18.76 -82.72 10.33
CA ASP A 777 -18.13 -83.90 10.92
C ASP A 777 -18.55 -83.98 12.39
N GLY A 778 -19.29 -85.03 12.70
CA GLY A 778 -19.42 -85.57 14.05
C GLY A 778 -18.58 -86.82 14.15
N THR A 779 -17.58 -86.81 15.03
CA THR A 779 -17.15 -88.01 15.75
C THR A 779 -17.91 -88.07 17.06
N SER A 780 -18.61 -89.18 17.24
CA SER A 780 -18.69 -89.94 18.48
C SER A 780 -17.35 -90.04 19.20
#